data_AF-A0A8C5XEY7-F1
#
_entry.id   AF-A0A8C5XEY7-F1
#
_cell.length_a   1.000
_cell.length_b   1.000
_cell.length_c   1.000
_cell.angle_alpha   90.00
_cell.angle_beta   90.00
_cell.angle_gamma   90.00
#
_symmetry.space_group_name_H-M   'P 1'
#
loop_
_entity.id
_entity.type
_entity.pdbx_description
1 polymer ?
#
loop_
_entity_poly.entity_id
_entity_poly.type
_entity_poly.pdbx_seq_one_letter_code
_entity_poly.pdbx_strand_id
1 'polypeptide(L)'
;MATCWQALWAYRFYLIVFFLPIFLLPLPILVPSKEAYCAYTIILMALFWCTEALPLAVTALFPLFMFPMMGIMDASEIIQRLFPLGSECQFVGMSVAAPHMPRGAMGGRVFLPLSSVPACQVCIEYLSDSNVLFVGGLMVAIAVEHWNLHKRIALRALLIIGVRPALLILGFMMVTAFLSMWISNTATTAMMVPIAHAVLKQLHSAKASGDLEEGRENPTFELQEQSPQKEVTKPDNTEVLPVPPAPSGPRAHLTQEQIRFTQGMSLCVCYAASIGGIATLTGTTPNLVLQGQVNSLFPENGNMVNFASWFGFAFPTMVILLLLAWLWLQVLFLGFNFRKNFGFGEEAQEKKQAAFRVIQTEHKLLGPMTFAEKAVTVFFILLVLLWFTREPGFFPGWGNLAFPNAKGESTVSDGTVAIFIGTILFIMPSNFPGLTQNPENPGELKAPPALLSWKVVNKKMPWNILLLLGGGFALAKGSEESGLSKWLGSKLTPLESVPPPAISIILCLLVAVFTECTSNVATTTLFLPILASMAQAICLHPLYVMLPCTLASSLAFMLPVATPPNAIVFSFGDLKVSDMARAGFLLNIIGVLVIALAMNSWSSSIFSLDTFPSWAHSNSTTHCLHSPANSTTAAP
;
A
#
# COMPACT_ATOMS: atom_id res chain seq x y z
N MET A 1 14.60 -30.48 -28.46
CA MET A 1 14.13 -29.07 -28.43
C MET A 1 13.15 -28.79 -27.28
N ALA A 2 12.18 -29.66 -26.97
CA ALA A 2 11.25 -29.47 -25.84
C ALA A 2 11.95 -29.34 -24.46
N THR A 3 13.03 -30.10 -24.22
CA THR A 3 13.82 -30.05 -22.98
C THR A 3 14.62 -28.75 -22.82
N CYS A 4 15.11 -28.18 -23.91
CA CYS A 4 15.83 -26.90 -23.89
C CYS A 4 14.87 -25.74 -23.61
N TRP A 5 13.66 -25.77 -24.17
CA TRP A 5 12.64 -24.76 -23.92
C TRP A 5 12.11 -24.82 -22.48
N GLN A 6 11.92 -26.03 -21.94
CA GLN A 6 11.56 -26.23 -20.54
C GLN A 6 12.67 -25.77 -19.58
N ALA A 7 13.93 -26.02 -19.91
CA ALA A 7 15.08 -25.51 -19.15
C ALA A 7 15.17 -23.97 -19.22
N LEU A 8 15.06 -23.38 -20.41
CA LEU A 8 15.01 -21.92 -20.61
C LEU A 8 13.88 -21.28 -19.80
N TRP A 9 12.70 -21.91 -19.78
CA TRP A 9 11.55 -21.43 -19.03
C TRP A 9 11.69 -21.61 -17.51
N ALA A 10 12.44 -22.63 -17.07
CA ALA A 10 12.80 -22.84 -15.66
C ALA A 10 13.86 -21.84 -15.17
N TYR A 11 14.84 -21.49 -16.01
CA TYR A 11 15.89 -20.51 -15.69
C TYR A 11 15.54 -19.08 -16.10
N ARG A 12 14.32 -18.81 -16.57
CA ARG A 12 13.91 -17.52 -17.14
C ARG A 12 14.26 -16.31 -16.27
N PHE A 13 14.08 -16.42 -14.95
CA PHE A 13 14.38 -15.31 -14.03
C PHE A 13 15.89 -15.04 -13.95
N TYR A 14 16.72 -16.08 -13.86
CA TYR A 14 18.18 -15.94 -13.91
C TYR A 14 18.66 -15.35 -15.24
N LEU A 15 18.04 -15.77 -16.35
CA LEU A 15 18.33 -15.23 -17.66
C LEU A 15 17.95 -13.75 -17.75
N ILE A 16 16.77 -13.36 -17.25
CA ILE A 16 16.37 -11.95 -17.20
C ILE A 16 17.35 -11.15 -16.35
N VAL A 17 17.70 -11.61 -15.15
CA VAL A 17 18.62 -10.91 -14.24
C VAL A 17 20.01 -10.71 -14.86
N PHE A 18 20.52 -11.69 -15.59
CA PHE A 18 21.85 -11.61 -16.19
C PHE A 18 21.88 -10.89 -17.53
N PHE A 19 20.96 -11.22 -18.45
CA PHE A 19 20.99 -10.71 -19.81
C PHE A 19 20.36 -9.32 -19.94
N LEU A 20 19.40 -8.95 -19.08
CA LEU A 20 18.75 -7.66 -19.19
C LEU A 20 19.69 -6.46 -18.93
N PRO A 21 20.54 -6.46 -17.88
CA PRO A 21 21.53 -5.40 -17.70
C PRO A 21 22.49 -5.27 -18.89
N ILE A 22 22.89 -6.40 -19.49
CA ILE A 22 23.78 -6.47 -20.65
C ILE A 22 23.08 -5.92 -21.90
N PHE A 23 21.82 -6.28 -22.09
CA PHE A 23 21.01 -5.82 -23.21
C PHE A 23 20.78 -4.30 -23.17
N LEU A 24 20.62 -3.72 -21.98
CA LEU A 24 20.46 -2.28 -21.79
C LEU A 24 21.78 -1.50 -21.76
N LEU A 25 22.93 -2.19 -21.64
CA LEU A 25 24.27 -1.61 -21.53
C LEU A 25 24.68 -0.69 -22.71
N PRO A 26 24.19 -0.87 -23.96
CA PRO A 26 24.46 0.09 -25.03
C PRO A 26 23.97 1.51 -24.72
N LEU A 27 22.91 1.69 -23.92
CA LEU A 27 22.37 3.01 -23.57
C LEU A 27 23.41 3.89 -22.84
N PRO A 28 24.00 3.47 -21.70
CA PRO A 28 25.02 4.25 -21.01
C PRO A 28 26.35 4.34 -21.78
N ILE A 29 26.67 3.37 -22.65
CA ILE A 29 27.93 3.38 -23.43
C ILE A 29 27.87 4.35 -24.61
N LEU A 30 26.74 4.39 -25.33
CA LEU A 30 26.58 5.23 -26.52
C LEU A 30 26.32 6.69 -26.16
N VAL A 31 25.66 6.95 -25.02
CA VAL A 31 25.37 8.30 -24.53
C VAL A 31 25.95 8.44 -23.11
N PRO A 32 27.22 8.84 -22.96
CA PRO A 32 27.88 8.95 -21.66
C PRO A 32 27.46 10.24 -20.94
N SER A 33 26.19 10.34 -20.58
CA SER A 33 25.60 11.47 -19.85
C SER A 33 24.97 11.01 -18.54
N LYS A 34 24.88 11.91 -17.54
CA LYS A 34 24.30 11.57 -16.23
C LYS A 34 22.82 11.16 -16.37
N GLU A 35 22.11 11.78 -17.30
CA GLU A 35 20.71 11.47 -17.63
C GLU A 35 20.58 10.02 -18.15
N ALA A 36 21.48 9.59 -19.04
CA ALA A 36 21.47 8.24 -19.60
C ALA A 36 21.80 7.16 -18.56
N TYR A 37 22.72 7.44 -17.63
CA TYR A 37 23.02 6.55 -16.51
C TYR A 37 21.83 6.40 -15.55
N CYS A 38 21.14 7.49 -15.24
CA CYS A 38 19.94 7.46 -14.42
C CYS A 38 18.80 6.72 -15.14
N ALA A 39 18.58 7.01 -16.42
CA ALA A 39 17.59 6.33 -17.25
C ALA A 39 17.86 4.81 -17.34
N TYR A 40 19.12 4.41 -17.51
CA TYR A 40 19.51 2.99 -17.49
C TYR A 40 19.06 2.31 -16.18
N THR A 41 19.36 2.94 -15.03
CA THR A 41 19.00 2.38 -13.72
C THR A 41 17.49 2.29 -13.55
N ILE A 42 16.74 3.34 -13.93
CA ILE A 42 15.26 3.35 -13.85
C ILE A 42 14.64 2.29 -14.76
N ILE A 43 15.07 2.19 -16.03
CA ILE A 43 14.53 1.19 -16.97
C ILE A 43 14.84 -0.22 -16.50
N LEU A 44 16.06 -0.45 -15.99
CA LEU A 44 16.45 -1.75 -15.44
C LEU A 44 15.57 -2.14 -14.25
N MET A 45 15.39 -1.22 -13.30
CA MET A 45 14.52 -1.43 -12.14
C MET A 45 13.05 -1.64 -12.55
N ALA A 46 12.54 -0.85 -13.49
CA ALA A 46 11.19 -0.95 -14.03
C ALA A 46 10.92 -2.35 -14.56
N LEU A 47 11.82 -2.85 -15.40
CA LEU A 47 11.69 -4.17 -16.01
C LEU A 47 11.85 -5.29 -14.98
N PHE A 48 12.71 -5.15 -13.97
CA PHE A 48 12.78 -6.11 -12.86
C PHE A 48 11.54 -6.10 -11.98
N TRP A 49 10.90 -4.94 -11.76
CA TRP A 49 9.64 -4.87 -11.04
C TRP A 49 8.46 -5.42 -11.86
N CYS A 50 8.41 -5.18 -13.17
CA CYS A 50 7.36 -5.73 -14.03
C CYS A 50 7.49 -7.25 -14.24
N THR A 51 8.71 -7.77 -14.31
CA THR A 51 8.96 -9.21 -14.49
C THR A 51 9.01 -9.98 -13.18
N GLU A 52 9.07 -9.28 -12.04
CA GLU A 52 9.34 -9.83 -10.71
C GLU A 52 10.52 -10.81 -10.69
N ALA A 53 11.54 -10.58 -11.54
CA ALA A 53 12.69 -11.46 -11.66
C ALA A 53 13.59 -11.46 -10.42
N LEU A 54 13.52 -10.38 -9.63
CA LEU A 54 14.11 -10.25 -8.31
C LEU A 54 13.03 -9.80 -7.32
N PRO A 55 13.16 -10.15 -6.02
CA PRO A 55 12.29 -9.60 -4.99
C PRO A 55 12.28 -8.07 -5.06
N LEU A 56 11.10 -7.47 -4.97
CA LEU A 56 10.90 -6.02 -5.16
C LEU A 56 11.87 -5.16 -4.32
N ALA A 57 12.15 -5.59 -3.09
CA ALA A 57 13.07 -4.94 -2.17
C ALA A 57 14.54 -5.01 -2.62
N VAL A 58 14.96 -6.11 -3.22
CA VAL A 58 16.33 -6.27 -3.75
C VAL A 58 16.53 -5.33 -4.94
N THR A 59 15.56 -5.28 -5.84
CA THR A 59 15.56 -4.30 -6.95
C THR A 59 15.61 -2.88 -6.42
N ALA A 60 14.88 -2.57 -5.34
CA ALA A 60 14.90 -1.25 -4.73
C ALA A 60 16.24 -0.85 -4.08
N LEU A 61 17.18 -1.77 -3.89
CA LEU A 61 18.55 -1.46 -3.46
C LEU A 61 19.46 -1.07 -4.63
N PHE A 62 19.01 -1.17 -5.88
CA PHE A 62 19.82 -0.83 -7.05
C PHE A 62 20.37 0.60 -7.04
N PRO A 63 19.57 1.63 -6.69
CA PRO A 63 20.08 3.01 -6.61
C PRO A 63 21.25 3.14 -5.64
N LEU A 64 21.27 2.37 -4.54
CA LEU A 64 22.29 2.40 -3.50
C LEU A 64 23.69 2.08 -4.04
N PHE A 65 23.81 1.26 -5.08
CA PHE A 65 25.10 0.91 -5.69
C PHE A 65 25.27 1.48 -7.10
N MET A 66 24.22 1.51 -7.92
CA MET A 66 24.29 2.01 -9.30
C MET A 66 24.58 3.50 -9.37
N PHE A 67 23.93 4.34 -8.54
CA PHE A 67 24.09 5.79 -8.62
C PHE A 67 25.50 6.25 -8.21
N PRO A 68 26.03 5.78 -7.06
CA PRO A 68 27.45 5.88 -6.72
C PRO A 68 28.40 5.40 -7.82
N MET A 69 28.18 4.19 -8.36
CA MET A 69 29.08 3.58 -9.34
C MET A 69 29.10 4.33 -10.68
N MET A 70 27.99 4.94 -11.08
CA MET A 70 27.85 5.68 -12.34
C MET A 70 28.12 7.19 -12.19
N GLY A 71 28.45 7.68 -10.99
CA GLY A 71 28.72 9.11 -10.74
C GLY A 71 27.50 10.01 -10.89
N ILE A 72 26.29 9.47 -10.63
CA ILE A 72 25.04 10.24 -10.69
C ILE A 72 24.91 11.14 -9.45
N MET A 73 25.14 10.57 -8.26
CA MET A 73 25.11 11.28 -6.98
C MET A 73 26.48 11.17 -6.31
N ASP A 74 27.11 12.32 -6.04
CA ASP A 74 28.41 12.39 -5.37
C ASP A 74 28.27 12.30 -3.85
N ALA A 75 29.20 11.58 -3.26
CA ALA A 75 29.16 11.18 -1.87
C ALA A 75 29.56 12.26 -0.85
N SER A 76 30.20 13.35 -1.30
CA SER A 76 30.96 14.27 -0.44
C SER A 76 30.14 15.42 0.15
N GLU A 77 28.88 15.62 -0.23
CA GLU A 77 28.15 16.85 0.16
C GLU A 77 27.45 16.79 1.53
N ILE A 78 27.32 15.60 2.14
CA ILE A 78 26.63 15.45 3.44
C ILE A 78 27.57 15.65 4.64
N ILE A 79 28.85 15.31 4.52
CA ILE A 79 29.80 15.43 5.63
C ILE A 79 29.99 16.91 6.03
N GLN A 80 29.86 17.85 5.09
CA GLN A 80 29.89 19.29 5.39
C GLN A 80 28.57 19.87 5.92
N ARG A 81 27.42 19.27 5.58
CA ARG A 81 26.10 19.75 6.04
C ARG A 81 25.69 19.22 7.41
N LEU A 82 26.14 18.01 7.79
CA LEU A 82 25.81 17.42 9.10
C LEU A 82 26.72 17.92 10.24
N PHE A 83 27.87 18.52 9.93
CA PHE A 83 28.81 19.11 10.90
C PHE A 83 29.32 20.48 10.42
N PRO A 84 28.65 21.60 10.78
CA PRO A 84 29.14 22.95 10.46
C PRO A 84 30.23 23.44 11.42
N LEU A 85 30.98 22.53 12.06
CA LEU A 85 32.09 22.87 12.94
C LEU A 85 33.35 22.15 12.47
N GLY A 86 34.32 22.93 12.00
CA GLY A 86 35.63 22.49 11.55
C GLY A 86 36.40 21.74 12.63
N SER A 87 36.21 20.43 12.68
CA SER A 87 37.07 19.51 13.41
C SER A 87 37.15 18.21 12.64
N GLU A 88 38.37 17.87 12.21
CA GLU A 88 38.70 16.67 11.45
C GLU A 88 38.24 15.41 12.19
N CYS A 89 37.29 14.67 11.62
CA CYS A 89 37.00 13.30 12.07
C CYS A 89 38.00 12.35 11.42
N GLN A 90 39.12 12.13 12.11
CA GLN A 90 40.03 11.00 11.92
C GLN A 90 39.28 9.69 12.21
N PHE A 91 38.68 9.06 11.20
CA PHE A 91 38.35 7.65 11.29
C PHE A 91 39.63 6.83 11.08
N VAL A 92 39.92 5.96 12.04
CA VAL A 92 41.07 5.04 12.09
C VAL A 92 41.06 4.13 10.86
N GLY A 93 41.71 4.58 9.78
CA GLY A 93 42.09 3.74 8.66
C GLY A 93 43.44 3.10 8.96
N MET A 94 43.48 1.77 9.07
CA MET A 94 44.73 1.02 8.93
C MET A 94 45.34 1.38 7.58
N SER A 95 46.42 2.16 7.62
CA SER A 95 47.22 2.54 6.46
C SER A 95 47.95 1.31 5.95
N VAL A 96 47.48 0.74 4.84
CA VAL A 96 48.34 -0.08 3.98
C VAL A 96 49.00 0.90 3.01
N ALA A 97 50.24 1.25 3.33
CA ALA A 97 51.09 2.06 2.47
C ALA A 97 51.37 1.31 1.15
N ALA A 98 51.06 1.92 0.02
CA ALA A 98 51.62 1.56 -1.29
C ALA A 98 52.60 2.66 -1.73
N PRO A 99 53.78 2.30 -2.27
CA PRO A 99 54.91 3.22 -2.40
C PRO A 99 54.81 4.15 -3.62
N HIS A 100 55.49 5.28 -3.51
CA HIS A 100 55.67 6.33 -4.51
C HIS A 100 55.97 5.84 -5.94
N MET A 101 55.28 6.42 -6.95
CA MET A 101 55.80 6.55 -8.32
C MET A 101 55.49 7.94 -8.90
N PRO A 102 56.35 8.47 -9.80
CA PRO A 102 56.41 9.89 -10.14
C PRO A 102 55.43 10.30 -11.26
N ARG A 103 55.12 11.60 -11.26
CA ARG A 103 54.26 12.30 -12.23
C ARG A 103 54.83 12.18 -13.66
N GLY A 104 54.04 11.61 -14.57
CA GLY A 104 54.30 11.71 -16.01
C GLY A 104 53.70 10.57 -16.85
N ALA A 105 52.37 10.56 -17.02
CA ALA A 105 51.70 9.90 -18.15
C ALA A 105 50.20 10.27 -18.17
N MET A 106 49.85 11.32 -18.92
CA MET A 106 48.49 11.44 -19.46
C MET A 106 48.33 10.37 -20.55
N GLY A 107 47.37 9.47 -20.39
CA GLY A 107 47.00 8.48 -21.40
C GLY A 107 45.81 7.68 -20.93
N GLY A 108 44.66 7.86 -21.59
CA GLY A 108 43.35 7.40 -21.16
C GLY A 108 43.29 5.93 -20.74
N ARG A 109 42.93 5.71 -19.46
CA ARG A 109 42.25 4.51 -18.96
C ARG A 109 41.30 4.94 -17.86
N VAL A 110 40.02 4.66 -18.05
CA VAL A 110 38.98 4.77 -17.03
C VAL A 110 39.27 3.70 -15.98
N PHE A 111 40.08 4.05 -14.99
CA PHE A 111 40.22 3.26 -13.77
C PHE A 111 39.12 3.74 -12.82
N LEU A 112 38.04 2.95 -12.71
CA LEU A 112 37.03 3.11 -11.65
C LEU A 112 37.75 3.05 -10.30
N PRO A 113 37.76 4.12 -9.48
CA PRO A 113 38.22 4.01 -8.12
C PRO A 113 37.13 3.28 -7.33
N LEU A 114 37.26 1.96 -7.22
CA LEU A 114 36.45 1.11 -6.33
C LEU A 114 36.80 1.31 -4.83
N SER A 115 37.68 2.26 -4.52
CA SER A 115 38.04 2.64 -3.16
C SER A 115 37.43 4.01 -2.84
N SER A 116 36.54 4.04 -1.84
CA SER A 116 35.82 5.17 -1.25
C SER A 116 34.64 5.74 -2.05
N VAL A 117 33.53 5.00 -2.13
CA VAL A 117 32.24 5.62 -2.48
C VAL A 117 31.36 5.77 -1.23
N PRO A 118 31.30 6.95 -0.59
CA PRO A 118 30.39 7.17 0.52
C PRO A 118 28.92 7.22 0.04
N ALA A 119 28.19 6.12 0.15
CA ALA A 119 26.76 6.01 -0.20
C ALA A 119 25.81 6.85 0.69
N CYS A 120 26.30 7.87 1.39
CA CYS A 120 25.60 8.57 2.46
C CYS A 120 24.35 9.33 1.96
N GLN A 121 24.41 9.98 0.79
CA GLN A 121 23.25 10.68 0.22
C GLN A 121 22.10 9.71 -0.09
N VAL A 122 22.42 8.59 -0.72
CA VAL A 122 21.42 7.59 -1.10
C VAL A 122 20.88 6.86 0.13
N CYS A 123 21.70 6.62 1.15
CA CYS A 123 21.26 5.97 2.40
C CYS A 123 20.21 6.79 3.17
N ILE A 124 20.31 8.13 3.18
CA ILE A 124 19.36 8.98 3.91
C ILE A 124 17.96 8.90 3.31
N GLU A 125 17.83 8.68 2.00
CA GLU A 125 16.52 8.48 1.36
C GLU A 125 15.78 7.24 1.90
N TYR A 126 16.48 6.25 2.47
CA TYR A 126 15.84 5.10 3.13
C TYR A 126 15.34 5.40 4.55
N LEU A 127 15.70 6.55 5.12
CA LEU A 127 15.28 7.00 6.46
C LEU A 127 14.41 8.26 6.40
N SER A 128 13.61 8.40 5.34
CA SER A 128 12.68 9.51 5.19
C SER A 128 11.52 9.47 6.20
N ASP A 129 10.88 10.61 6.44
CA ASP A 129 9.74 10.70 7.37
C ASP A 129 8.60 9.74 7.00
N SER A 130 8.32 9.56 5.70
CA SER A 130 7.29 8.63 5.23
C SER A 130 7.61 7.18 5.60
N ASN A 131 8.88 6.79 5.64
CA ASN A 131 9.31 5.47 6.11
C ASN A 131 9.11 5.34 7.63
N VAL A 132 9.41 6.39 8.38
CA VAL A 132 9.18 6.45 9.84
C VAL A 132 7.68 6.35 10.16
N LEU A 133 6.83 7.08 9.42
CA LEU A 133 5.37 7.00 9.48
C LEU A 133 4.88 5.60 9.16
N PHE A 134 5.41 4.95 8.12
CA PHE A 134 5.06 3.58 7.77
C PHE A 134 5.34 2.60 8.90
N VAL A 135 6.56 2.67 9.49
CA VAL A 135 6.97 1.80 10.60
C VAL A 135 6.08 2.02 11.82
N GLY A 136 5.89 3.27 12.26
CA GLY A 136 5.06 3.60 13.41
C GLY A 136 3.58 3.20 13.21
N GLY A 137 3.01 3.50 12.04
CA GLY A 137 1.64 3.14 11.69
C GLY A 137 1.42 1.63 11.68
N LEU A 138 2.35 0.87 11.10
CA LEU A 138 2.28 -0.58 11.09
C LEU A 138 2.49 -1.21 12.46
N MET A 139 3.32 -0.64 13.33
CA MET A 139 3.45 -1.13 14.71
C MET A 139 2.10 -1.08 15.44
N VAL A 140 1.37 0.01 15.27
CA VAL A 140 0.03 0.17 15.86
C VAL A 140 -0.97 -0.78 15.21
N ALA A 141 -0.94 -0.93 13.87
CA ALA A 141 -1.78 -1.91 13.17
C ALA A 141 -1.51 -3.35 13.63
N ILE A 142 -0.24 -3.72 13.81
CA ILE A 142 0.19 -5.02 14.34
C ILE A 142 -0.32 -5.22 15.76
N ALA A 143 -0.33 -4.20 16.61
CA ALA A 143 -0.90 -4.29 17.96
C ALA A 143 -2.41 -4.53 17.93
N VAL A 144 -3.15 -3.80 17.07
CA VAL A 144 -4.59 -4.01 16.84
C VAL A 144 -4.87 -5.43 16.32
N GLU A 145 -3.99 -5.97 15.49
CA GLU A 145 -4.06 -7.33 14.98
C GLU A 145 -3.76 -8.37 16.08
N HIS A 146 -2.68 -8.18 16.83
CA HIS A 146 -2.20 -9.11 17.86
C HIS A 146 -3.24 -9.36 18.96
N TRP A 147 -3.98 -8.32 19.34
CA TRP A 147 -5.03 -8.39 20.36
C TRP A 147 -6.43 -8.70 19.79
N ASN A 148 -6.55 -9.09 18.52
CA ASN A 148 -7.81 -9.41 17.85
C ASN A 148 -8.88 -8.30 17.93
N LEU A 149 -8.45 -7.06 18.18
CA LEU A 149 -9.35 -5.91 18.31
C LEU A 149 -10.10 -5.64 17.00
N HIS A 150 -9.41 -5.74 15.88
CA HIS A 150 -9.97 -5.67 14.54
C HIS A 150 -11.13 -6.66 14.32
N LYS A 151 -10.99 -7.94 14.72
CA LYS A 151 -12.07 -8.95 14.62
C LYS A 151 -13.29 -8.55 15.46
N ARG A 152 -13.09 -8.02 16.68
CA ARG A 152 -14.18 -7.54 17.54
C ARG A 152 -14.91 -6.36 16.91
N ILE A 153 -14.17 -5.36 16.40
CA ILE A 153 -14.75 -4.19 15.74
C ILE A 153 -15.55 -4.62 14.50
N ALA A 154 -14.99 -5.51 13.69
CA ALA A 154 -15.62 -6.04 12.48
C ALA A 154 -16.98 -6.69 12.77
N LEU A 155 -16.99 -7.66 13.70
CA LEU A 155 -18.20 -8.40 14.05
C LEU A 155 -19.24 -7.50 14.71
N ARG A 156 -18.83 -6.59 15.59
CA ARG A 156 -19.74 -5.63 16.22
C ARG A 156 -20.38 -4.69 15.19
N ALA A 157 -19.61 -4.20 14.23
CA ALA A 157 -20.11 -3.35 13.15
C ALA A 157 -21.10 -4.12 12.25
N LEU A 158 -20.79 -5.36 11.89
CA LEU A 158 -21.70 -6.23 11.14
C LEU A 158 -23.02 -6.51 11.89
N LEU A 159 -22.98 -6.66 13.22
CA LEU A 159 -24.18 -6.81 14.05
C LEU A 159 -25.06 -5.56 14.08
N ILE A 160 -24.44 -4.36 14.03
CA ILE A 160 -25.17 -3.07 14.04
C ILE A 160 -25.84 -2.79 12.69
N ILE A 161 -25.13 -3.01 11.58
CA ILE A 161 -25.65 -2.73 10.22
C ILE A 161 -26.85 -3.64 9.89
N GLY A 162 -26.87 -4.85 10.47
CA GLY A 162 -27.97 -5.80 10.32
C GLY A 162 -27.94 -6.55 8.98
N VAL A 163 -28.58 -7.72 8.96
CA VAL A 163 -28.47 -8.66 7.82
C VAL A 163 -29.72 -8.57 6.92
N ARG A 164 -29.77 -7.64 5.96
CA ARG A 164 -30.67 -7.81 4.79
C ARG A 164 -29.82 -8.27 3.61
N PRO A 165 -30.24 -9.22 2.75
CA PRO A 165 -29.37 -9.79 1.70
C PRO A 165 -28.65 -8.75 0.82
N ALA A 166 -29.33 -7.69 0.34
CA ALA A 166 -28.67 -6.62 -0.43
C ALA A 166 -27.82 -5.66 0.43
N LEU A 167 -28.21 -5.41 1.68
CA LEU A 167 -27.43 -4.61 2.63
C LEU A 167 -26.29 -5.42 3.27
N LEU A 168 -26.28 -6.75 3.11
CA LEU A 168 -25.25 -7.62 3.66
C LEU A 168 -23.95 -7.39 2.89
N ILE A 169 -24.01 -7.37 1.56
CA ILE A 169 -22.87 -7.00 0.71
C ILE A 169 -22.38 -5.60 1.10
N LEU A 170 -23.29 -4.61 1.21
CA LEU A 170 -22.91 -3.26 1.62
C LEU A 170 -22.28 -3.24 3.02
N GLY A 171 -22.82 -3.98 3.98
CA GLY A 171 -22.31 -4.06 5.34
C GLY A 171 -20.92 -4.65 5.40
N PHE A 172 -20.67 -5.74 4.68
CA PHE A 172 -19.33 -6.30 4.54
C PHE A 172 -18.39 -5.34 3.82
N MET A 173 -18.83 -4.67 2.75
CA MET A 173 -18.01 -3.67 2.06
C MET A 173 -17.64 -2.50 2.98
N MET A 174 -18.59 -1.94 3.72
CA MET A 174 -18.33 -0.82 4.65
C MET A 174 -17.38 -1.22 5.78
N VAL A 175 -17.60 -2.39 6.40
CA VAL A 175 -16.73 -2.88 7.47
C VAL A 175 -15.33 -3.20 6.95
N THR A 176 -15.24 -3.84 5.79
CA THR A 176 -13.97 -4.17 5.16
C THR A 176 -13.20 -2.90 4.79
N ALA A 177 -13.86 -1.92 4.16
CA ALA A 177 -13.24 -0.66 3.80
C ALA A 177 -12.76 0.13 5.03
N PHE A 178 -13.57 0.16 6.09
CA PHE A 178 -13.20 0.81 7.35
C PHE A 178 -11.98 0.17 8.00
N LEU A 179 -11.89 -1.17 8.03
CA LEU A 179 -10.72 -1.86 8.59
C LEU A 179 -9.47 -1.63 7.72
N SER A 180 -9.64 -1.67 6.40
CA SER A 180 -8.54 -1.49 5.44
C SER A 180 -7.97 -0.07 5.41
N MET A 181 -8.69 0.90 5.97
CA MET A 181 -8.16 2.24 6.21
C MET A 181 -7.03 2.24 7.27
N TRP A 182 -7.06 1.31 8.22
CA TRP A 182 -6.13 1.33 9.36
C TRP A 182 -5.16 0.15 9.37
N ILE A 183 -5.53 -0.92 8.68
CA ILE A 183 -4.82 -2.19 8.58
C ILE A 183 -4.52 -2.43 7.10
N SER A 184 -3.49 -3.22 6.81
CA SER A 184 -3.19 -3.59 5.42
C SER A 184 -4.39 -4.27 4.71
N ASN A 185 -4.52 -3.99 3.41
CA ASN A 185 -5.55 -4.60 2.56
C ASN A 185 -5.52 -6.13 2.63
N THR A 186 -4.33 -6.72 2.57
CA THR A 186 -4.13 -8.18 2.63
C THR A 186 -4.65 -8.79 3.93
N ALA A 187 -4.29 -8.21 5.09
CA ALA A 187 -4.73 -8.74 6.39
C ALA A 187 -6.24 -8.59 6.57
N THR A 188 -6.80 -7.46 6.11
CA THR A 188 -8.24 -7.21 6.16
C THR A 188 -9.02 -8.23 5.32
N THR A 189 -8.59 -8.49 4.08
CA THR A 189 -9.21 -9.51 3.23
C THR A 189 -9.05 -10.92 3.80
N ALA A 190 -7.85 -11.29 4.27
CA ALA A 190 -7.59 -12.59 4.88
C ALA A 190 -8.51 -12.89 6.08
N MET A 191 -8.87 -11.87 6.85
CA MET A 191 -9.82 -12.00 7.95
C MET A 191 -11.28 -12.04 7.47
N MET A 192 -11.66 -11.13 6.56
CA MET A 192 -13.06 -10.94 6.17
C MET A 192 -13.59 -12.05 5.26
N VAL A 193 -12.73 -12.67 4.44
CA VAL A 193 -13.14 -13.72 3.48
C VAL A 193 -13.67 -14.99 4.17
N PRO A 194 -13.00 -15.56 5.19
CA PRO A 194 -13.55 -16.69 5.95
C PRO A 194 -14.87 -16.36 6.64
N ILE A 195 -15.01 -15.14 7.20
CA ILE A 195 -16.26 -14.68 7.85
C ILE A 195 -17.39 -14.59 6.83
N ALA A 196 -17.12 -14.01 5.66
CA ALA A 196 -18.08 -13.93 4.57
C ALA A 196 -18.51 -15.33 4.09
N HIS A 197 -17.57 -16.26 3.93
CA HIS A 197 -17.84 -17.65 3.56
C HIS A 197 -18.66 -18.40 4.62
N ALA A 198 -18.37 -18.22 5.90
CA ALA A 198 -19.14 -18.81 6.99
C ALA A 198 -20.61 -18.36 6.96
N VAL A 199 -20.84 -17.07 6.70
CA VAL A 199 -22.19 -16.50 6.54
C VAL A 199 -22.88 -17.06 5.29
N LEU A 200 -22.17 -17.12 4.15
CA LEU A 200 -22.70 -17.69 2.90
C LEU A 200 -23.12 -19.16 3.05
N LYS A 201 -22.28 -19.97 3.71
CA LYS A 201 -22.57 -21.39 3.94
C LYS A 201 -23.87 -21.58 4.72
N GLN A 202 -24.07 -20.81 5.80
CA GLN A 202 -25.33 -20.88 6.56
C GLN A 202 -26.54 -20.38 5.79
N LEU A 203 -26.39 -19.34 4.97
CA LEU A 203 -27.47 -18.85 4.11
C LEU A 203 -27.91 -19.91 3.09
N HIS A 204 -26.98 -20.70 2.57
CA HIS A 204 -27.28 -21.81 1.66
C HIS A 204 -27.92 -23.00 2.38
N SER A 205 -27.42 -23.37 3.56
CA SER A 205 -28.00 -24.45 4.37
C SER A 205 -29.43 -24.15 4.82
N ALA A 206 -29.73 -22.91 5.20
CA ALA A 206 -31.09 -22.49 5.54
C ALA A 206 -32.05 -22.64 4.35
N LYS A 207 -31.59 -22.39 3.11
CA LYS A 207 -32.41 -22.55 1.91
C LYS A 207 -32.66 -24.02 1.56
N ALA A 208 -31.66 -24.88 1.74
CA ALA A 208 -31.82 -26.33 1.53
C ALA A 208 -32.74 -27.01 2.56
N SER A 209 -32.81 -26.45 3.78
CA SER A 209 -33.70 -26.94 4.85
C SER A 209 -35.18 -26.62 4.60
N GLY A 210 -35.47 -25.64 3.73
CA GLY A 210 -36.85 -25.34 3.29
C GLY A 210 -37.37 -26.30 2.21
N ASP A 211 -36.49 -27.05 1.56
CA ASP A 211 -36.82 -27.98 0.46
C ASP A 211 -36.77 -29.47 0.88
N LEU A 212 -36.34 -29.78 2.10
CA LEU A 212 -36.20 -31.15 2.60
C LEU A 212 -36.69 -31.26 4.05
N GLU A 213 -37.84 -31.92 4.24
CA GLU A 213 -38.21 -32.49 5.54
C GLU A 213 -37.26 -33.64 5.91
N GLU A 214 -36.97 -33.70 7.21
CA GLU A 214 -36.30 -34.76 8.00
C GLU A 214 -34.80 -35.06 7.81
N GLY A 215 -34.07 -35.01 8.94
CA GLY A 215 -32.81 -35.74 9.13
C GLY A 215 -31.65 -34.94 9.73
N ARG A 216 -31.31 -35.25 10.99
CA ARG A 216 -30.20 -34.67 11.79
C ARG A 216 -28.82 -34.84 11.13
N GLU A 217 -27.93 -33.86 11.32
CA GLU A 217 -26.68 -33.92 12.13
C GLU A 217 -25.77 -32.72 11.82
N ASN A 218 -25.24 -32.08 12.87
CA ASN A 218 -24.29 -30.97 12.77
C ASN A 218 -22.86 -31.52 12.61
N PRO A 219 -22.09 -31.15 11.57
CA PRO A 219 -20.66 -31.34 11.61
C PRO A 219 -19.98 -30.15 12.31
N THR A 220 -19.36 -30.48 13.44
CA THR A 220 -18.38 -29.70 14.19
C THR A 220 -17.30 -29.13 13.27
N PHE A 221 -16.90 -27.88 13.54
CA PHE A 221 -16.01 -27.06 12.75
C PHE A 221 -14.59 -27.07 13.35
N GLU A 222 -13.60 -27.59 12.63
CA GLU A 222 -12.18 -27.42 12.97
C GLU A 222 -11.56 -26.34 12.07
N LEU A 223 -11.01 -25.32 12.72
CA LEU A 223 -10.14 -24.32 12.12
C LEU A 223 -8.77 -24.95 11.88
N GLN A 224 -8.35 -25.04 10.62
CA GLN A 224 -6.97 -25.42 10.31
C GLN A 224 -6.07 -24.20 10.56
N GLU A 225 -5.54 -24.09 11.78
CA GLU A 225 -4.45 -23.15 12.10
C GLU A 225 -3.15 -23.65 11.44
N GLN A 226 -2.52 -22.79 10.63
CA GLN A 226 -1.19 -23.05 10.10
C GLN A 226 -0.13 -22.91 11.21
N SER A 227 0.63 -23.98 11.46
CA SER A 227 1.90 -23.98 12.19
C SER A 227 3.01 -24.64 11.35
N PRO A 228 4.29 -24.28 11.55
CA PRO A 228 5.34 -24.32 10.53
C PRO A 228 5.95 -25.70 10.29
N GLN A 229 6.41 -25.89 9.05
CA GLN A 229 7.11 -27.06 8.49
C GLN A 229 8.14 -27.69 9.45
N LYS A 230 8.07 -29.02 9.59
CA LYS A 230 9.22 -29.88 9.92
C LYS A 230 9.38 -30.92 8.82
N GLU A 231 10.58 -30.93 8.23
CA GLU A 231 11.10 -31.92 7.28
C GLU A 231 11.11 -33.33 7.87
N VAL A 232 10.78 -34.36 7.06
CA VAL A 232 11.37 -35.71 7.15
C VAL A 232 11.46 -36.38 5.77
N THR A 233 12.71 -36.64 5.38
CA THR A 233 13.35 -37.78 4.67
C THR A 233 12.51 -38.93 4.06
N LYS A 234 12.89 -39.33 2.83
CA LYS A 234 12.52 -40.58 2.08
C LYS A 234 13.16 -41.86 2.70
N PRO A 235 13.00 -43.07 2.12
CA PRO A 235 11.79 -43.81 1.72
C PRO A 235 11.78 -45.24 2.34
N ASP A 236 10.65 -45.96 2.42
CA ASP A 236 10.70 -47.43 2.32
C ASP A 236 9.40 -48.06 1.82
N ASN A 237 9.56 -49.18 1.15
CA ASN A 237 8.58 -49.94 0.38
C ASN A 237 7.60 -50.70 1.27
N THR A 238 6.30 -50.55 1.02
CA THR A 238 5.33 -51.62 1.29
C THR A 238 4.18 -51.49 0.29
N GLU A 239 3.86 -52.58 -0.40
CA GLU A 239 2.77 -52.68 -1.37
C GLU A 239 1.43 -52.29 -0.73
N VAL A 240 0.79 -51.24 -1.26
CA VAL A 240 -0.52 -50.77 -0.81
C VAL A 240 -1.58 -51.22 -1.84
N LEU A 241 -2.43 -52.16 -1.42
CA LEU A 241 -3.70 -52.46 -2.08
C LEU A 241 -4.52 -51.18 -2.31
N PRO A 242 -5.28 -51.04 -3.41
CA PRO A 242 -6.05 -49.83 -3.66
C PRO A 242 -7.11 -49.64 -2.57
N VAL A 243 -6.90 -48.63 -1.73
CA VAL A 243 -7.93 -48.11 -0.83
C VAL A 243 -9.05 -47.53 -1.72
N PRO A 244 -10.31 -47.96 -1.58
CA PRO A 244 -11.41 -47.33 -2.31
C PRO A 244 -11.43 -45.83 -2.00
N PRO A 245 -11.70 -44.96 -2.98
CA PRO A 245 -11.85 -43.54 -2.70
C PRO A 245 -12.95 -43.37 -1.64
N ALA A 246 -12.62 -42.63 -0.58
CA ALA A 246 -13.57 -42.25 0.44
C ALA A 246 -14.84 -41.68 -0.23
N PRO A 247 -16.05 -42.08 0.22
CA PRO A 247 -17.28 -41.60 -0.40
C PRO A 247 -17.33 -40.08 -0.27
N SER A 248 -17.22 -39.41 -1.41
CA SER A 248 -17.50 -37.99 -1.54
C SER A 248 -18.93 -37.77 -1.06
N GLY A 249 -19.10 -37.08 0.07
CA GLY A 249 -20.41 -36.65 0.53
C GLY A 249 -21.16 -35.88 -0.57
N PRO A 250 -22.50 -35.85 -0.56
CA PRO A 250 -23.27 -35.27 -1.65
C PRO A 250 -22.92 -33.78 -1.77
N ARG A 251 -22.29 -33.38 -2.88
CA ARG A 251 -22.25 -31.96 -3.27
C ARG A 251 -23.69 -31.56 -3.56
N ALA A 252 -24.34 -30.87 -2.62
CA ALA A 252 -25.58 -30.18 -2.90
C ALA A 252 -25.38 -29.33 -4.16
N HIS A 253 -26.15 -29.59 -5.23
CA HIS A 253 -26.09 -28.80 -6.45
C HIS A 253 -26.53 -27.37 -6.13
N LEU A 254 -25.58 -26.47 -5.89
CA LEU A 254 -25.87 -25.04 -5.71
C LEU A 254 -26.52 -24.50 -6.98
N THR A 255 -27.64 -23.81 -6.83
CA THR A 255 -28.31 -23.13 -7.95
C THR A 255 -27.40 -22.06 -8.55
N GLN A 256 -27.54 -21.78 -9.85
CA GLN A 256 -26.75 -20.75 -10.54
C GLN A 256 -26.90 -19.35 -9.92
N GLU A 257 -28.00 -19.08 -9.22
CA GLU A 257 -28.21 -17.85 -8.44
C GLU A 257 -27.34 -17.81 -7.17
N GLN A 258 -27.23 -18.94 -6.44
CA GLN A 258 -26.38 -19.07 -5.25
C GLN A 258 -24.89 -18.97 -5.57
N ILE A 259 -24.45 -19.54 -6.70
CA ILE A 259 -23.06 -19.42 -7.16
C ILE A 259 -22.74 -17.95 -7.43
N ARG A 260 -23.57 -17.25 -8.22
CA ARG A 260 -23.37 -15.82 -8.51
C ARG A 260 -23.36 -14.97 -7.25
N PHE A 261 -24.24 -15.26 -6.29
CA PHE A 261 -24.25 -14.55 -5.01
C PHE A 261 -22.96 -14.78 -4.20
N THR A 262 -22.45 -16.01 -4.16
CA THR A 262 -21.18 -16.36 -3.47
C THR A 262 -19.98 -15.67 -4.10
N GLN A 263 -19.93 -15.65 -5.43
CA GLN A 263 -18.90 -14.95 -6.19
C GLN A 263 -18.94 -13.43 -5.92
N GLY A 264 -20.13 -12.83 -5.99
CA GLY A 264 -20.30 -11.40 -5.71
C GLY A 264 -19.95 -11.01 -4.28
N MET A 265 -20.31 -11.85 -3.31
CA MET A 265 -19.96 -11.65 -1.90
C MET A 265 -18.45 -11.76 -1.67
N SER A 266 -17.76 -12.67 -2.37
CA SER A 266 -16.31 -12.81 -2.25
C SER A 266 -15.58 -11.61 -2.88
N LEU A 267 -16.00 -11.19 -4.08
CA LEU A 267 -15.42 -10.04 -4.78
C LEU A 267 -15.66 -8.71 -4.05
N CYS A 268 -16.80 -8.56 -3.37
CA CYS A 268 -17.08 -7.33 -2.63
C CYS A 268 -16.06 -7.09 -1.50
N VAL A 269 -15.53 -8.15 -0.88
CA VAL A 269 -14.53 -8.05 0.19
C VAL A 269 -13.18 -7.61 -0.35
N CYS A 270 -12.66 -8.21 -1.43
CA CYS A 270 -11.36 -7.77 -1.98
C CYS A 270 -11.43 -6.34 -2.53
N TYR A 271 -12.50 -5.98 -3.25
CA TYR A 271 -12.63 -4.63 -3.78
C TYR A 271 -12.82 -3.59 -2.68
N ALA A 272 -13.61 -3.89 -1.64
CA ALA A 272 -13.75 -3.00 -0.51
C ALA A 272 -12.45 -2.81 0.30
N ALA A 273 -11.61 -3.84 0.42
CA ALA A 273 -10.31 -3.71 1.05
C ALA A 273 -9.41 -2.73 0.26
N SER A 274 -9.26 -2.95 -1.05
CA SER A 274 -8.46 -2.06 -1.90
C SER A 274 -9.01 -0.63 -1.94
N ILE A 275 -10.34 -0.45 -2.02
CA ILE A 275 -10.98 0.87 -1.98
C ILE A 275 -10.80 1.53 -0.61
N GLY A 276 -10.95 0.79 0.49
CA GLY A 276 -10.78 1.33 1.85
C GLY A 276 -9.38 1.82 2.14
N GLY A 277 -8.36 1.12 1.62
CA GLY A 277 -6.95 1.47 1.80
C GLY A 277 -6.56 2.83 1.21
N ILE A 278 -7.34 3.39 0.29
CA ILE A 278 -7.02 4.70 -0.31
C ILE A 278 -7.27 5.87 0.66
N ALA A 279 -8.14 5.70 1.65
CA ALA A 279 -8.70 6.82 2.41
C ALA A 279 -7.73 7.49 3.40
N THR A 280 -6.71 6.78 3.88
CA THR A 280 -5.70 7.28 4.83
C THR A 280 -4.30 7.05 4.27
N LEU A 281 -3.33 7.84 4.72
CA LEU A 281 -1.94 7.67 4.29
C LEU A 281 -1.40 6.28 4.63
N THR A 282 -1.70 5.75 5.81
CA THR A 282 -1.20 4.44 6.24
C THR A 282 -1.98 3.24 5.70
N GLY A 283 -3.10 3.44 5.00
CA GLY A 283 -3.97 2.36 4.53
C GLY A 283 -3.31 1.52 3.44
N THR A 284 -2.73 2.17 2.43
CA THR A 284 -2.02 1.51 1.33
C THR A 284 -0.69 2.21 1.03
N THR A 285 0.32 1.42 0.69
CA THR A 285 1.68 1.93 0.50
C THR A 285 1.84 2.99 -0.59
N PRO A 286 1.15 2.95 -1.76
CA PRO A 286 1.15 4.03 -2.74
C PRO A 286 0.96 5.43 -2.15
N ASN A 287 0.11 5.57 -1.13
CA ASN A 287 -0.16 6.86 -0.50
C ASN A 287 1.08 7.42 0.22
N LEU A 288 1.86 6.55 0.86
CA LEU A 288 3.12 6.90 1.52
C LEU A 288 4.23 7.15 0.51
N VAL A 289 4.24 6.40 -0.60
CA VAL A 289 5.15 6.68 -1.73
C VAL A 289 4.91 8.11 -2.19
N LEU A 290 3.65 8.49 -2.47
CA LEU A 290 3.34 9.86 -2.88
C LEU A 290 3.82 10.90 -1.87
N GLN A 291 3.48 10.74 -0.59
CA GLN A 291 3.88 11.70 0.44
C GLN A 291 5.41 11.87 0.47
N GLY A 292 6.15 10.76 0.46
CA GLY A 292 7.61 10.82 0.51
C GLY A 292 8.23 11.38 -0.78
N GLN A 293 7.65 11.06 -1.93
CA GLN A 293 8.09 11.58 -3.23
C GLN A 293 7.87 13.09 -3.33
N VAL A 294 6.70 13.58 -2.92
CA VAL A 294 6.40 15.01 -2.90
C VAL A 294 7.36 15.75 -1.96
N ASN A 295 7.67 15.18 -0.79
CA ASN A 295 8.60 15.78 0.17
C ASN A 295 10.07 15.72 -0.28
N SER A 296 10.48 14.67 -1.00
CA SER A 296 11.84 14.52 -1.53
C SER A 296 12.08 15.40 -2.77
N LEU A 297 11.11 15.44 -3.70
CA LEU A 297 11.18 16.24 -4.93
C LEU A 297 10.93 17.73 -4.68
N PHE A 298 10.09 18.08 -3.71
CA PHE A 298 9.71 19.46 -3.41
C PHE A 298 9.86 19.78 -1.90
N PRO A 299 11.09 19.98 -1.38
CA PRO A 299 11.31 20.17 0.05
C PRO A 299 10.64 21.43 0.65
N GLU A 300 10.38 22.46 -0.17
CA GLU A 300 9.75 23.71 0.26
C GLU A 300 8.22 23.70 0.19
N ASN A 301 7.59 22.53 0.00
CA ASN A 301 6.14 22.42 -0.19
C ASN A 301 5.31 22.72 1.08
N GLY A 302 5.93 22.89 2.25
CA GLY A 302 5.22 23.21 3.50
C GLY A 302 4.36 22.07 4.07
N ASN A 303 4.73 20.81 3.81
CA ASN A 303 3.97 19.60 4.19
C ASN A 303 2.51 19.63 3.74
N MET A 304 2.25 20.10 2.51
CA MET A 304 0.90 20.18 1.95
C MET A 304 0.14 18.84 1.99
N VAL A 305 0.85 17.72 1.78
CA VAL A 305 0.29 16.36 1.91
C VAL A 305 0.60 15.82 3.30
N ASN A 306 -0.21 16.21 4.28
CA ASN A 306 -0.18 15.68 5.64
C ASN A 306 -1.36 14.73 5.86
N PHE A 307 -1.42 14.08 7.02
CA PHE A 307 -2.49 13.12 7.31
C PHE A 307 -3.90 13.71 7.17
N ALA A 308 -4.12 14.95 7.64
CA ALA A 308 -5.42 15.60 7.63
C ALA A 308 -5.84 16.02 6.21
N SER A 309 -4.94 16.64 5.43
CA SER A 309 -5.22 17.05 4.05
C SER A 309 -5.43 15.85 3.13
N TRP A 310 -4.63 14.79 3.28
CA TRP A 310 -4.83 13.54 2.57
C TRP A 310 -6.20 12.93 2.89
N PHE A 311 -6.56 12.85 4.17
CA PHE A 311 -7.85 12.30 4.56
C PHE A 311 -9.02 13.12 3.99
N GLY A 312 -8.93 14.45 4.04
CA GLY A 312 -9.93 15.35 3.45
C GLY A 312 -10.13 15.14 1.95
N PHE A 313 -9.06 14.78 1.22
CA PHE A 313 -9.11 14.46 -0.19
C PHE A 313 -9.61 13.03 -0.48
N ALA A 314 -9.01 12.04 0.19
CA ALA A 314 -9.17 10.63 -0.16
C ALA A 314 -10.39 9.97 0.48
N PHE A 315 -10.82 10.41 1.66
CA PHE A 315 -11.99 9.85 2.33
C PHE A 315 -13.30 10.04 1.55
N PRO A 316 -13.64 11.25 1.05
CA PRO A 316 -14.83 11.42 0.20
C PRO A 316 -14.75 10.58 -1.08
N THR A 317 -13.56 10.53 -1.69
CA THR A 317 -13.28 9.71 -2.89
C THR A 317 -13.56 8.23 -2.62
N MET A 318 -13.09 7.71 -1.48
CA MET A 318 -13.32 6.34 -1.05
C MET A 318 -14.80 6.04 -0.83
N VAL A 319 -15.54 6.93 -0.17
CA VAL A 319 -16.99 6.76 0.07
C VAL A 319 -17.77 6.68 -1.24
N ILE A 320 -17.52 7.62 -2.16
CA ILE A 320 -18.20 7.65 -3.48
C ILE A 320 -17.85 6.38 -4.27
N LEU A 321 -16.57 6.02 -4.33
CA LEU A 321 -16.12 4.83 -5.05
C LEU A 321 -16.70 3.55 -4.45
N LEU A 322 -16.77 3.43 -3.13
CA LEU A 322 -17.34 2.27 -2.44
C LEU A 322 -18.84 2.13 -2.73
N LEU A 323 -19.58 3.23 -2.75
CA LEU A 323 -21.01 3.23 -3.08
C LEU A 323 -21.24 2.83 -4.54
N LEU A 324 -20.47 3.37 -5.48
CA LEU A 324 -20.57 3.00 -6.90
C LEU A 324 -20.13 1.56 -7.15
N ALA A 325 -19.09 1.08 -6.46
CA ALA A 325 -18.65 -0.30 -6.49
C ALA A 325 -19.75 -1.24 -5.98
N TRP A 326 -20.41 -0.88 -4.89
CA TRP A 326 -21.55 -1.63 -4.37
C TRP A 326 -22.69 -1.69 -5.39
N LEU A 327 -23.10 -0.55 -5.96
CA LEU A 327 -24.15 -0.51 -6.98
C LEU A 327 -23.80 -1.38 -8.20
N TRP A 328 -22.54 -1.32 -8.65
CA TRP A 328 -22.07 -2.13 -9.77
C TRP A 328 -22.12 -3.63 -9.46
N LEU A 329 -21.58 -4.06 -8.32
CA LEU A 329 -21.60 -5.46 -7.91
C LEU A 329 -23.03 -5.99 -7.69
N GLN A 330 -23.93 -5.14 -7.16
CA GLN A 330 -25.35 -5.48 -7.05
C GLN A 330 -25.97 -5.76 -8.42
N VAL A 331 -25.76 -4.87 -9.40
CA VAL A 331 -26.29 -5.05 -10.75
C VAL A 331 -25.71 -6.29 -11.41
N LEU A 332 -24.40 -6.54 -11.26
CA LEU A 332 -23.71 -7.66 -11.89
C LEU A 332 -24.15 -9.03 -11.36
N PHE A 333 -24.29 -9.17 -10.03
CA PHE A 333 -24.54 -10.47 -9.39
C PHE A 333 -25.99 -10.72 -8.98
N LEU A 334 -26.75 -9.67 -8.64
CA LEU A 334 -28.15 -9.76 -8.19
C LEU A 334 -29.15 -9.20 -9.23
N GLY A 335 -28.69 -8.58 -10.32
CA GLY A 335 -29.52 -8.02 -11.38
C GLY A 335 -30.29 -6.75 -10.98
N PHE A 336 -31.13 -6.24 -11.89
CA PHE A 336 -31.86 -4.97 -11.74
C PHE A 336 -33.10 -5.02 -10.84
N ASN A 337 -33.43 -6.18 -10.24
CA ASN A 337 -34.66 -6.36 -9.46
C ASN A 337 -34.52 -5.86 -8.01
N PHE A 338 -34.29 -4.55 -7.83
CA PHE A 338 -34.09 -3.90 -6.54
C PHE A 338 -35.21 -4.20 -5.53
N ARG A 339 -36.47 -4.30 -5.96
CA ARG A 339 -37.61 -4.58 -5.07
C ARG A 339 -37.55 -5.97 -4.41
N LYS A 340 -37.01 -6.98 -5.13
CA LYS A 340 -36.79 -8.33 -4.60
C LYS A 340 -35.52 -8.37 -3.73
N ASN A 341 -34.48 -7.63 -4.12
CA ASN A 341 -33.18 -7.59 -3.43
C ASN A 341 -33.25 -6.87 -2.07
N PHE A 342 -34.09 -5.83 -1.95
CA PHE A 342 -34.34 -5.13 -0.69
C PHE A 342 -35.23 -5.92 0.29
N GLY A 343 -35.77 -7.08 -0.12
CA GLY A 343 -36.28 -8.10 0.79
C GLY A 343 -37.60 -7.76 1.48
N PHE A 344 -38.63 -7.35 0.73
CA PHE A 344 -40.00 -7.37 1.22
C PHE A 344 -40.58 -8.80 1.07
N GLY A 345 -40.30 -9.69 2.02
CA GLY A 345 -40.85 -11.05 2.06
C GLY A 345 -40.44 -11.84 3.30
N GLU A 346 -41.26 -12.82 3.72
CA GLU A 346 -41.04 -13.65 4.92
C GLU A 346 -39.76 -14.49 4.83
N GLU A 347 -39.45 -15.02 3.64
CA GLU A 347 -38.25 -15.81 3.34
C GLU A 347 -36.93 -15.01 3.52
N ALA A 348 -36.99 -13.68 3.51
CA ALA A 348 -35.84 -12.81 3.78
C ALA A 348 -35.56 -12.67 5.30
N GLN A 349 -36.57 -12.90 6.15
CA GLN A 349 -36.45 -12.76 7.60
C GLN A 349 -35.74 -13.95 8.24
N GLU A 350 -35.99 -15.17 7.76
CA GLU A 350 -35.28 -16.37 8.21
C GLU A 350 -33.80 -16.35 7.83
N LYS A 351 -33.49 -15.97 6.58
CA LYS A 351 -32.12 -15.78 6.08
C LYS A 351 -31.36 -14.73 6.90
N LYS A 352 -32.05 -13.64 7.25
CA LYS A 352 -31.54 -12.60 8.14
C LYS A 352 -31.17 -13.16 9.52
N GLN A 353 -32.06 -13.96 10.13
CA GLN A 353 -31.78 -14.56 11.44
C GLN A 353 -30.64 -15.57 11.38
N ALA A 354 -30.54 -16.40 10.34
CA ALA A 354 -29.45 -17.36 10.19
C ALA A 354 -28.07 -16.68 10.14
N ALA A 355 -27.91 -15.70 9.24
CA ALA A 355 -26.66 -14.95 9.12
C ALA A 355 -26.34 -14.15 10.40
N PHE A 356 -27.35 -13.56 11.06
CA PHE A 356 -27.15 -12.86 12.32
C PHE A 356 -26.69 -13.81 13.43
N ARG A 357 -27.21 -15.04 13.50
CA ARG A 357 -26.77 -16.06 14.47
C ARG A 357 -25.31 -16.44 14.27
N VAL A 358 -24.81 -16.55 13.02
CA VAL A 358 -23.38 -16.81 12.75
C VAL A 358 -22.52 -15.72 13.34
N ILE A 359 -22.81 -14.46 12.97
CA ILE A 359 -22.00 -13.31 13.37
C ILE A 359 -22.06 -13.15 14.90
N GLN A 360 -23.22 -13.37 15.51
CA GLN A 360 -23.39 -13.32 16.95
C GLN A 360 -22.62 -14.45 17.66
N THR A 361 -22.58 -15.64 17.08
CA THR A 361 -21.81 -16.78 17.62
C THR A 361 -20.32 -16.47 17.57
N GLU A 362 -19.80 -16.03 16.42
CA GLU A 362 -18.41 -15.58 16.27
C GLU A 362 -18.06 -14.45 17.25
N HIS A 363 -18.96 -13.50 17.47
CA HIS A 363 -18.74 -12.42 18.42
C HIS A 363 -18.70 -12.92 19.88
N LYS A 364 -19.57 -13.88 20.23
CA LYS A 364 -19.59 -14.49 21.58
C LYS A 364 -18.33 -15.30 21.86
N LEU A 365 -17.74 -15.95 20.85
CA LEU A 365 -16.49 -16.70 20.98
C LEU A 365 -15.29 -15.82 21.39
N LEU A 366 -15.34 -14.51 21.13
CA LEU A 366 -14.27 -13.57 21.53
C LEU A 366 -14.28 -13.21 23.03
N GLY A 367 -15.34 -13.55 23.78
CA GLY A 367 -15.44 -13.21 25.20
C GLY A 367 -15.48 -11.69 25.50
N PRO A 368 -15.39 -11.30 26.78
CA PRO A 368 -15.36 -9.90 27.21
C PRO A 368 -14.05 -9.20 26.80
N MET A 369 -14.12 -7.88 26.59
CA MET A 369 -12.97 -7.07 26.15
C MET A 369 -11.89 -7.02 27.23
N THR A 370 -10.69 -7.52 26.88
CA THR A 370 -9.53 -7.55 27.77
C THR A 370 -8.97 -6.15 28.06
N PHE A 371 -8.14 -6.02 29.10
CA PHE A 371 -7.46 -4.75 29.41
C PHE A 371 -6.59 -4.29 28.23
N ALA A 372 -5.82 -5.21 27.64
CA ALA A 372 -4.98 -4.94 26.48
C ALA A 372 -5.78 -4.40 25.29
N GLU A 373 -6.92 -5.01 24.95
CA GLU A 373 -7.80 -4.51 23.89
C GLU A 373 -8.26 -3.07 24.16
N LYS A 374 -8.61 -2.74 25.41
CA LYS A 374 -9.02 -1.38 25.80
C LYS A 374 -7.85 -0.40 25.68
N ALA A 375 -6.67 -0.77 26.17
CA ALA A 375 -5.47 0.06 26.09
C ALA A 375 -5.07 0.35 24.65
N VAL A 376 -5.04 -0.67 23.79
CA VAL A 376 -4.77 -0.51 22.35
C VAL A 376 -5.82 0.37 21.68
N THR A 377 -7.11 0.24 22.05
CA THR A 377 -8.18 1.12 21.53
C THR A 377 -7.93 2.58 21.91
N VAL A 378 -7.52 2.85 23.17
CA VAL A 378 -7.20 4.21 23.63
C VAL A 378 -6.01 4.78 22.86
N PHE A 379 -4.92 4.02 22.71
CA PHE A 379 -3.74 4.49 21.96
C PHE A 379 -4.02 4.69 20.48
N PHE A 380 -4.87 3.83 19.89
CA PHE A 380 -5.30 4.00 18.51
C PHE A 380 -6.12 5.29 18.32
N ILE A 381 -7.10 5.56 19.20
CA ILE A 381 -7.87 6.81 19.17
C ILE A 381 -6.94 8.02 19.39
N LEU A 382 -6.00 7.92 20.34
CA LEU A 382 -5.03 8.97 20.61
C LEU A 382 -4.15 9.27 19.40
N LEU A 383 -3.66 8.23 18.70
CA LEU A 383 -2.88 8.38 17.47
C LEU A 383 -3.66 9.16 16.41
N VAL A 384 -4.90 8.73 16.15
CA VAL A 384 -5.77 9.37 15.16
C VAL A 384 -6.02 10.84 15.54
N LEU A 385 -6.34 11.13 16.80
CA LEU A 385 -6.53 12.50 17.27
C LEU A 385 -5.27 13.35 17.10
N LEU A 386 -4.09 12.81 17.44
CA LEU A 386 -2.83 13.52 17.29
C LEU A 386 -2.53 13.85 15.81
N TRP A 387 -2.76 12.93 14.88
CA TRP A 387 -2.60 13.20 13.45
C TRP A 387 -3.54 14.29 12.94
N PHE A 388 -4.85 14.22 13.25
CA PHE A 388 -5.82 15.22 12.77
C PHE A 388 -5.63 16.60 13.40
N THR A 389 -5.10 16.67 14.63
CA THR A 389 -4.91 17.95 15.33
C THR A 389 -3.51 18.55 15.16
N ARG A 390 -2.58 17.84 14.48
CA ARG A 390 -1.18 18.28 14.28
C ARG A 390 -1.10 19.56 13.48
N GLU A 391 -1.64 19.53 12.25
CA GLU A 391 -1.68 20.63 11.29
C GLU A 391 -2.98 20.55 10.46
N PRO A 392 -4.14 20.83 11.09
CA PRO A 392 -5.44 20.65 10.44
C PRO A 392 -5.72 21.64 9.30
N GLY A 393 -4.95 22.72 9.18
CA GLY A 393 -5.09 23.75 8.14
C GLY A 393 -6.13 24.84 8.44
N PHE A 394 -7.15 24.58 9.27
CA PHE A 394 -8.19 25.56 9.63
C PHE A 394 -7.99 26.25 10.98
N PHE A 395 -7.21 25.66 11.88
CA PHE A 395 -6.70 26.30 13.10
C PHE A 395 -5.21 25.98 13.26
N PRO A 396 -4.43 26.80 14.00
CA PRO A 396 -3.05 26.47 14.31
C PRO A 396 -3.02 25.17 15.13
N GLY A 397 -2.55 24.08 14.51
CA GLY A 397 -2.51 22.77 15.15
C GLY A 397 -1.41 22.68 16.21
N TRP A 398 -1.50 21.66 17.08
CA TRP A 398 -0.58 21.56 18.23
C TRP A 398 0.89 21.46 17.82
N GLY A 399 1.19 20.97 16.61
CA GLY A 399 2.55 20.93 16.08
C GLY A 399 3.16 22.32 15.92
N ASN A 400 2.38 23.27 15.39
CA ASN A 400 2.80 24.65 15.17
C ASN A 400 2.90 25.46 16.48
N LEU A 401 2.04 25.16 17.46
CA LEU A 401 2.04 25.86 18.75
C LEU A 401 3.13 25.36 19.70
N ALA A 402 3.30 24.04 19.81
CA ALA A 402 4.20 23.45 20.78
C ALA A 402 5.65 23.37 20.27
N PHE A 403 5.85 23.21 18.96
CA PHE A 403 7.18 22.99 18.37
C PHE A 403 7.39 23.74 17.04
N PRO A 404 7.33 25.08 17.02
CA PRO A 404 7.54 25.87 15.80
C PRO A 404 9.01 25.88 15.35
N ASN A 405 9.21 25.74 14.05
CA ASN A 405 10.45 26.03 13.33
C ASN A 405 10.71 27.55 13.26
N ALA A 406 11.89 27.94 12.76
CA ALA A 406 12.23 29.35 12.50
C ALA A 406 11.24 30.08 11.56
N LYS A 407 10.46 29.33 10.76
CA LYS A 407 9.39 29.85 9.87
C LYS A 407 7.98 29.77 10.49
N GLY A 408 7.83 29.26 11.72
CA GLY A 408 6.53 29.05 12.38
C GLY A 408 5.80 27.75 12.00
N GLU A 409 6.44 26.86 11.23
CA GLU A 409 5.91 25.55 10.82
C GLU A 409 6.24 24.45 11.85
N SER A 410 5.47 23.37 11.94
CA SER A 410 5.75 22.28 12.88
C SER A 410 7.09 21.60 12.58
N THR A 411 7.97 21.52 13.58
CA THR A 411 9.13 20.60 13.56
C THR A 411 8.69 19.13 13.61
N VAL A 412 7.49 18.88 14.14
CA VAL A 412 6.96 17.53 14.37
C VAL A 412 6.19 17.06 13.15
N SER A 413 6.56 15.88 12.67
CA SER A 413 5.97 15.21 11.51
C SER A 413 4.94 14.14 11.89
N ASP A 414 4.25 13.58 10.89
CA ASP A 414 3.28 12.49 11.09
C ASP A 414 4.02 11.22 11.54
N GLY A 415 5.23 11.01 11.02
CA GLY A 415 6.11 9.92 11.41
C GLY A 415 6.53 9.99 12.88
N THR A 416 6.80 11.18 13.39
CA THR A 416 7.16 11.39 14.81
C THR A 416 6.04 10.94 15.74
N VAL A 417 4.78 11.31 15.43
CA VAL A 417 3.60 10.90 16.21
C VAL A 417 3.44 9.37 16.20
N ALA A 418 3.62 8.75 15.03
CA ALA A 418 3.45 7.32 14.85
C ALA A 418 4.48 6.51 15.66
N ILE A 419 5.76 6.88 15.60
CA ILE A 419 6.82 6.24 16.39
C ILE A 419 6.65 6.50 17.88
N PHE A 420 6.19 7.69 18.29
CA PHE A 420 5.93 7.99 19.69
C PHE A 420 4.89 7.03 20.28
N ILE A 421 3.73 6.89 19.64
CA ILE A 421 2.70 5.93 20.07
C ILE A 421 3.21 4.49 19.99
N GLY A 422 3.92 4.15 18.90
CA GLY A 422 4.53 2.84 18.73
C GLY A 422 5.50 2.47 19.86
N THR A 423 6.28 3.43 20.35
CA THR A 423 7.21 3.26 21.47
C THR A 423 6.46 3.06 22.78
N ILE A 424 5.37 3.80 23.01
CA ILE A 424 4.52 3.63 24.20
C ILE A 424 3.93 2.21 24.25
N LEU A 425 3.56 1.63 23.11
CA LEU A 425 3.05 0.25 23.06
C LEU A 425 4.07 -0.80 23.52
N PHE A 426 5.37 -0.52 23.45
CA PHE A 426 6.41 -1.39 24.02
C PHE A 426 6.61 -1.21 25.53
N ILE A 427 6.18 -0.07 26.07
CA ILE A 427 6.34 0.26 27.50
C ILE A 427 5.10 -0.19 28.29
N MET A 428 3.92 -0.08 27.70
CA MET A 428 2.64 -0.31 28.39
C MET A 428 2.38 -1.80 28.65
N PRO A 429 2.00 -2.19 29.89
CA PRO A 429 1.71 -3.58 30.24
C PRO A 429 0.37 -4.04 29.65
N SER A 430 0.28 -5.32 29.31
CA SER A 430 -0.91 -5.93 28.72
C SER A 430 -2.04 -6.21 29.71
N ASN A 431 -1.71 -6.28 30.99
CA ASN A 431 -2.68 -6.45 32.08
C ASN A 431 -2.46 -5.33 33.09
N PHE A 432 -3.50 -5.02 33.86
CA PHE A 432 -3.36 -4.11 34.98
C PHE A 432 -2.25 -4.65 35.90
N PRO A 433 -1.24 -3.84 36.26
CA PRO A 433 -0.20 -4.26 37.19
C PRO A 433 -0.83 -4.44 38.57
N GLY A 434 -1.38 -5.63 38.80
CA GLY A 434 -1.81 -6.06 40.12
C GLY A 434 -0.58 -6.33 40.97
N LEU A 435 -0.70 -6.08 42.28
CA LEU A 435 0.16 -6.63 43.34
C LEU A 435 0.01 -8.16 43.46
N THR A 436 -0.26 -8.86 42.36
CA THR A 436 -0.51 -10.30 42.35
C THR A 436 0.83 -11.01 42.30
N GLN A 437 1.25 -11.53 43.46
CA GLN A 437 2.37 -12.45 43.59
C GLN A 437 2.16 -13.68 42.71
N ASN A 438 3.26 -14.18 42.16
CA ASN A 438 3.28 -15.41 41.40
C ASN A 438 2.75 -16.57 42.29
N PRO A 439 1.67 -17.28 41.91
CA PRO A 439 1.14 -18.38 42.73
C PRO A 439 2.14 -19.54 42.89
N GLU A 440 3.12 -19.63 41.99
CA GLU A 440 4.20 -20.64 42.03
C GLU A 440 5.44 -20.17 42.82
N ASN A 441 5.67 -18.84 42.97
CA ASN A 441 6.83 -18.25 43.66
C ASN A 441 6.42 -16.98 44.45
N PRO A 442 6.07 -17.09 45.74
CA PRO A 442 5.74 -15.93 46.57
C PRO A 442 7.00 -15.07 46.78
N GLY A 443 7.13 -13.97 46.01
CA GLY A 443 8.26 -13.04 46.11
C GLY A 443 8.67 -12.39 44.78
N GLU A 444 8.35 -13.02 43.64
CA GLU A 444 8.62 -12.45 42.32
C GLU A 444 7.38 -11.75 41.75
N LEU A 445 7.48 -10.42 41.59
CA LEU A 445 6.52 -9.65 40.79
C LEU A 445 6.71 -10.02 39.32
N LYS A 446 5.80 -10.82 38.76
CA LYS A 446 5.77 -11.07 37.31
C LYS A 446 5.17 -9.85 36.62
N ALA A 447 6.02 -8.97 36.11
CA ALA A 447 5.57 -7.86 35.27
C ALA A 447 4.77 -8.43 34.08
N PRO A 448 3.56 -7.91 33.78
CA PRO A 448 2.82 -8.32 32.60
C PRO A 448 3.66 -8.07 31.34
N PRO A 449 3.54 -8.91 30.30
CA PRO A 449 4.19 -8.62 29.04
C PRO A 449 3.68 -7.28 28.50
N ALA A 450 4.52 -6.56 27.75
CA ALA A 450 4.11 -5.33 27.08
C ALA A 450 3.01 -5.60 26.04
N LEU A 451 2.25 -4.57 25.66
CA LEU A 451 1.22 -4.67 24.62
C LEU A 451 1.80 -5.12 23.27
N LEU A 452 3.07 -4.79 23.01
CA LEU A 452 3.80 -5.19 21.82
C LEU A 452 5.19 -5.71 22.19
N SER A 453 5.67 -6.74 21.50
CA SER A 453 7.04 -7.26 21.66
C SER A 453 7.79 -7.21 20.34
N TRP A 454 9.11 -6.99 20.40
CA TRP A 454 9.93 -6.85 19.19
C TRP A 454 9.84 -8.08 18.29
N LYS A 455 9.73 -9.27 18.91
CA LYS A 455 9.56 -10.54 18.19
C LYS A 455 8.29 -10.55 17.32
N VAL A 456 7.18 -9.99 17.81
CA VAL A 456 5.92 -9.89 17.06
C VAL A 456 6.07 -8.89 15.92
N VAL A 457 6.65 -7.72 16.19
CA VAL A 457 6.87 -6.67 15.17
C VAL A 457 7.78 -7.19 14.07
N ASN A 458 8.96 -7.71 14.41
CA ASN A 458 9.92 -8.19 13.42
C ASN A 458 9.35 -9.29 12.51
N LYS A 459 8.47 -10.15 13.03
CA LYS A 459 7.82 -11.22 12.25
C LYS A 459 6.73 -10.69 11.30
N LYS A 460 5.96 -9.69 11.73
CA LYS A 460 4.81 -9.18 10.97
C LYS A 460 5.12 -7.96 10.10
N MET A 461 6.24 -7.29 10.34
CA MET A 461 6.64 -6.09 9.60
C MET A 461 7.07 -6.44 8.17
N PRO A 462 6.50 -5.80 7.13
CA PRO A 462 6.86 -6.02 5.75
C PRO A 462 8.12 -5.21 5.37
N TRP A 463 9.28 -5.66 5.84
CA TRP A 463 10.59 -5.03 5.58
C TRP A 463 10.86 -4.76 4.09
N ASN A 464 10.34 -5.64 3.22
CA ASN A 464 10.45 -5.48 1.78
C ASN A 464 9.85 -4.16 1.27
N ILE A 465 8.74 -3.73 1.86
CA ILE A 465 8.05 -2.50 1.49
C ILE A 465 8.84 -1.28 1.97
N LEU A 466 9.41 -1.35 3.17
CA LEU A 466 10.24 -0.27 3.74
C LEU A 466 11.46 0.02 2.85
N LEU A 467 12.16 -1.03 2.41
CA LEU A 467 13.28 -0.89 1.47
C LEU A 467 12.83 -0.38 0.10
N LEU A 468 11.64 -0.79 -0.35
CA LEU A 468 11.09 -0.35 -1.63
C LEU A 468 10.77 1.15 -1.64
N LEU A 469 10.18 1.66 -0.56
CA LEU A 469 9.93 3.10 -0.39
C LEU A 469 11.24 3.90 -0.49
N GLY A 470 12.28 3.47 0.24
CA GLY A 470 13.59 4.13 0.22
C GLY A 470 14.26 4.13 -1.16
N GLY A 471 14.20 3.00 -1.87
CA GLY A 471 14.69 2.90 -3.25
C GLY A 471 13.93 3.82 -4.21
N GLY A 472 12.64 4.01 -3.98
CA GLY A 472 11.83 4.97 -4.73
C GLY A 472 12.23 6.41 -4.52
N PHE A 473 12.47 6.82 -3.28
CA PHE A 473 12.92 8.18 -2.97
C PHE A 473 14.32 8.45 -3.53
N ALA A 474 15.20 7.44 -3.46
CA ALA A 474 16.49 7.48 -4.15
C ALA A 474 16.33 7.71 -5.66
N LEU A 475 15.44 6.96 -6.35
CA LEU A 475 15.17 7.15 -7.78
C LEU A 475 14.69 8.57 -8.10
N ALA A 476 13.83 9.13 -7.27
CA ALA A 476 13.32 10.49 -7.41
C ALA A 476 14.45 11.50 -7.36
N LYS A 477 15.27 11.41 -6.31
CA LYS A 477 16.40 12.30 -6.09
C LYS A 477 17.46 12.15 -7.18
N GLY A 478 17.77 10.92 -7.59
CA GLY A 478 18.70 10.65 -8.69
C GLY A 478 18.21 11.17 -10.04
N SER A 479 16.89 11.15 -10.29
CA SER A 479 16.30 11.73 -11.52
C SER A 479 16.50 13.24 -11.58
N GLU A 480 16.39 13.92 -10.44
CA GLU A 480 16.61 15.37 -10.35
C GLU A 480 18.10 15.73 -10.47
N GLU A 481 18.97 15.07 -9.70
CA GLU A 481 20.42 15.32 -9.70
C GLU A 481 21.08 14.98 -11.04
N SER A 482 20.57 13.96 -11.74
CA SER A 482 21.06 13.60 -13.08
C SER A 482 20.63 14.57 -14.17
N GLY A 483 19.63 15.42 -13.94
CA GLY A 483 18.99 16.24 -14.97
C GLY A 483 18.00 15.47 -15.86
N LEU A 484 17.76 14.18 -15.60
CA LEU A 484 16.82 13.36 -16.36
C LEU A 484 15.40 13.92 -16.31
N SER A 485 14.97 14.44 -15.15
CA SER A 485 13.70 15.14 -14.96
C SER A 485 13.49 16.25 -15.99
N LYS A 486 14.51 17.11 -16.15
CA LYS A 486 14.48 18.27 -17.07
C LYS A 486 14.48 17.82 -18.53
N TRP A 487 15.29 16.82 -18.84
CA TRP A 487 15.36 16.26 -20.19
C TRP A 487 14.02 15.67 -20.63
N LEU A 488 13.40 14.84 -19.77
CA LEU A 488 12.11 14.21 -20.05
C LEU A 488 11.00 15.26 -20.16
N GLY A 489 11.02 16.26 -19.26
CA GLY A 489 10.11 17.40 -19.31
C GLY A 489 10.15 18.15 -20.65
N SER A 490 11.34 18.42 -21.19
CA SER A 490 11.48 19.11 -22.50
C SER A 490 10.87 18.35 -23.68
N LYS A 491 10.75 17.02 -23.57
CA LYS A 491 10.10 16.19 -24.60
C LYS A 491 8.58 16.15 -24.45
N LEU A 492 8.07 16.51 -23.27
CA LEU A 492 6.64 16.52 -22.96
C LEU A 492 6.00 17.91 -23.10
N THR A 493 6.75 18.95 -23.45
CA THR A 493 6.22 20.29 -23.74
C THR A 493 5.05 20.32 -24.74
N PRO A 494 4.98 19.48 -25.79
CA PRO A 494 3.80 19.46 -26.69
C PRO A 494 2.47 19.15 -25.98
N LEU A 495 2.50 18.51 -24.81
CA LEU A 495 1.32 18.21 -24.00
C LEU A 495 0.70 19.46 -23.37
N GLU A 496 1.39 20.61 -23.35
CA GLU A 496 0.85 21.89 -22.88
C GLU A 496 -0.44 22.30 -23.64
N SER A 497 -0.58 21.84 -24.89
CA SER A 497 -1.78 22.09 -25.70
C SER A 497 -3.03 21.29 -25.25
N VAL A 498 -2.86 20.30 -24.36
CA VAL A 498 -3.94 19.42 -23.91
C VAL A 498 -4.54 19.94 -22.60
N PRO A 499 -5.88 20.00 -22.45
CA PRO A 499 -6.50 20.42 -21.20
C PRO A 499 -6.04 19.56 -20.00
N PRO A 500 -5.71 20.15 -18.83
CA PRO A 500 -5.23 19.41 -17.67
C PRO A 500 -6.13 18.25 -17.22
N PRO A 501 -7.48 18.36 -17.20
CA PRO A 501 -8.34 17.23 -16.86
C PRO A 501 -8.18 16.01 -17.80
N ALA A 502 -7.93 16.26 -19.09
CA ALA A 502 -7.72 15.18 -20.06
C ALA A 502 -6.37 14.47 -19.83
N ILE A 503 -5.31 15.23 -19.51
CA ILE A 503 -4.00 14.68 -19.12
C ILE A 503 -4.17 13.75 -17.92
N SER A 504 -4.86 14.23 -16.87
CA SER A 504 -5.11 13.44 -15.66
C SER A 504 -5.84 12.12 -15.94
N ILE A 505 -6.91 12.14 -16.74
CA ILE A 505 -7.67 10.93 -17.09
C ILE A 505 -6.81 9.92 -17.87
N ILE A 506 -6.07 10.39 -18.89
CA ILE A 506 -5.22 9.53 -19.71
C ILE A 506 -4.16 8.84 -18.85
N LEU A 507 -3.51 9.60 -17.97
CA LEU A 507 -2.49 9.07 -17.06
C LEU A 507 -3.07 8.10 -16.03
N CYS A 508 -4.26 8.39 -15.49
CA CYS A 508 -4.95 7.46 -14.60
C CYS A 508 -5.30 6.14 -15.28
N LEU A 509 -5.78 6.17 -16.54
CA LEU A 509 -6.05 4.96 -17.30
C LEU A 509 -4.78 4.16 -17.57
N LEU A 510 -3.69 4.84 -17.94
CA LEU A 510 -2.39 4.20 -18.16
C LEU A 510 -1.90 3.50 -16.87
N VAL A 511 -1.93 4.20 -15.74
CA VAL A 511 -1.51 3.65 -14.44
C VAL A 511 -2.43 2.51 -13.98
N ALA A 512 -3.76 2.66 -14.14
CA ALA A 512 -4.73 1.63 -13.79
C ALA A 512 -4.51 0.33 -14.59
N VAL A 513 -4.19 0.42 -15.89
CA VAL A 513 -3.86 -0.76 -16.71
C VAL A 513 -2.52 -1.36 -16.28
N PHE A 514 -1.51 -0.53 -16.04
CA PHE A 514 -0.17 -0.99 -15.69
C PHE A 514 -0.13 -1.70 -14.34
N THR A 515 -0.92 -1.22 -13.37
CA THR A 515 -0.99 -1.81 -12.02
C THR A 515 -1.72 -3.15 -11.97
N GLU A 516 -2.40 -3.57 -13.05
CA GLU A 516 -2.98 -4.93 -13.12
C GLU A 516 -1.89 -6.00 -13.32
N CYS A 517 -0.75 -5.61 -13.89
CA CYS A 517 0.37 -6.51 -14.20
C CYS A 517 1.58 -6.29 -13.28
N THR A 518 1.56 -5.25 -12.45
CA THR A 518 2.70 -4.84 -11.62
C THR A 518 2.20 -4.47 -10.22
N SER A 519 3.01 -4.69 -9.17
CA SER A 519 2.67 -4.27 -7.81
C SER A 519 2.32 -2.78 -7.72
N ASN A 520 1.24 -2.44 -7.01
CA ASN A 520 0.79 -1.05 -6.81
C ASN A 520 1.93 -0.11 -6.40
N VAL A 521 2.76 -0.55 -5.45
CA VAL A 521 3.85 0.27 -4.91
C VAL A 521 4.96 0.52 -5.94
N ALA A 522 5.31 -0.51 -6.71
CA ALA A 522 6.31 -0.39 -7.77
C ALA A 522 5.80 0.54 -8.88
N THR A 523 4.52 0.42 -9.25
CA THR A 523 3.85 1.31 -10.21
C THR A 523 3.92 2.77 -9.76
N THR A 524 3.51 3.07 -8.53
CA THR A 524 3.56 4.45 -7.99
C THR A 524 4.98 4.99 -7.97
N THR A 525 5.93 4.16 -7.52
CA THR A 525 7.34 4.54 -7.40
C THR A 525 7.98 4.88 -8.75
N LEU A 526 7.58 4.15 -9.80
CA LEU A 526 8.04 4.37 -11.16
C LEU A 526 7.48 5.68 -11.76
N PHE A 527 6.16 5.86 -11.66
CA PHE A 527 5.48 6.93 -12.40
C PHE A 527 5.60 8.29 -11.72
N LEU A 528 5.55 8.37 -10.38
CA LEU A 528 5.46 9.67 -9.70
C LEU A 528 6.62 10.64 -9.99
N PRO A 529 7.91 10.24 -10.00
CA PRO A 529 9.01 11.14 -10.36
C PRO A 529 8.89 11.70 -11.78
N ILE A 530 8.47 10.85 -12.72
CA ILE A 530 8.26 11.21 -14.12
C ILE A 530 7.12 12.23 -14.24
N LEU A 531 6.01 11.99 -13.54
CA LEU A 531 4.86 12.88 -13.54
C LEU A 531 5.14 14.24 -12.89
N ALA A 532 5.93 14.25 -11.82
CA ALA A 532 6.37 15.50 -11.18
C ALA A 532 7.20 16.35 -12.14
N SER A 533 8.16 15.72 -12.83
CA SER A 533 9.02 16.38 -13.81
C SER A 533 8.23 16.91 -15.01
N MET A 534 7.27 16.12 -15.50
CA MET A 534 6.36 16.53 -16.55
C MET A 534 5.53 17.74 -16.12
N ALA A 535 4.95 17.71 -14.92
CA ALA A 535 4.10 18.79 -14.41
C ALA A 535 4.86 20.12 -14.32
N GLN A 536 6.11 20.10 -13.84
CA GLN A 536 6.98 21.28 -13.85
C GLN A 536 7.25 21.80 -15.27
N ALA A 537 7.43 20.91 -16.25
CA ALA A 537 7.76 21.29 -17.62
C ALA A 537 6.58 21.92 -18.39
N ILE A 538 5.34 21.58 -18.06
CA ILE A 538 4.13 22.14 -18.67
C ILE A 538 3.43 23.18 -17.78
N CYS A 539 4.11 23.69 -16.75
CA CYS A 539 3.58 24.66 -15.79
C CYS A 539 2.27 24.22 -15.10
N LEU A 540 2.08 22.91 -14.88
CA LEU A 540 0.94 22.34 -14.18
C LEU A 540 1.29 22.07 -12.72
N HIS A 541 0.34 22.30 -11.81
CA HIS A 541 0.52 21.99 -10.40
C HIS A 541 0.89 20.49 -10.24
N PRO A 542 2.05 20.12 -9.64
CA PRO A 542 2.50 18.72 -9.58
C PRO A 542 1.49 17.75 -8.96
N LEU A 543 0.84 18.16 -7.87
CA LEU A 543 -0.23 17.37 -7.22
C LEU A 543 -1.43 17.08 -8.14
N TYR A 544 -1.69 17.88 -9.18
CA TYR A 544 -2.80 17.68 -10.10
C TYR A 544 -2.68 16.36 -10.90
N VAL A 545 -1.46 15.86 -11.11
CA VAL A 545 -1.21 14.57 -11.78
C VAL A 545 -0.72 13.51 -10.80
N MET A 546 0.02 13.88 -9.75
CA MET A 546 0.56 12.91 -8.79
C MET A 546 -0.52 12.31 -7.88
N LEU A 547 -1.47 13.11 -7.37
CA LEU A 547 -2.59 12.62 -6.54
C LEU A 547 -3.44 11.57 -7.27
N PRO A 548 -3.98 11.85 -8.47
CA PRO A 548 -4.90 10.93 -9.12
C PRO A 548 -4.20 9.67 -9.63
N CYS A 549 -2.94 9.75 -10.10
CA CYS A 549 -2.16 8.58 -10.47
C CYS A 549 -1.83 7.68 -9.26
N THR A 550 -1.63 8.27 -8.08
CA THR A 550 -1.44 7.50 -6.84
C THR A 550 -2.69 6.69 -6.52
N LEU A 551 -3.87 7.32 -6.56
CA LEU A 551 -5.13 6.60 -6.35
C LEU A 551 -5.37 5.54 -7.44
N ALA A 552 -5.08 5.85 -8.70
CA ALA A 552 -5.22 4.94 -9.83
C ALA A 552 -4.34 3.68 -9.69
N SER A 553 -3.15 3.79 -9.09
CA SER A 553 -2.29 2.63 -8.80
C SER A 553 -2.88 1.65 -7.78
N SER A 554 -3.94 2.05 -7.06
CA SER A 554 -4.69 1.16 -6.17
C SER A 554 -5.95 0.57 -6.81
N LEU A 555 -6.28 0.96 -8.05
CA LEU A 555 -7.41 0.43 -8.84
C LEU A 555 -7.03 -0.82 -9.63
N ALA A 556 -6.54 -1.83 -8.91
CA ALA A 556 -6.13 -3.12 -9.46
C ALA A 556 -7.23 -4.16 -9.21
N PHE A 557 -8.28 -4.18 -10.04
CA PHE A 557 -9.49 -4.98 -9.83
C PHE A 557 -9.67 -6.13 -10.83
N MET A 558 -8.91 -6.19 -11.92
CA MET A 558 -9.18 -7.12 -13.02
C MET A 558 -8.54 -8.49 -12.82
N LEU A 559 -7.30 -8.54 -12.35
CA LEU A 559 -6.52 -9.78 -12.30
C LEU A 559 -6.29 -10.30 -10.86
N PRO A 560 -6.30 -11.63 -10.64
CA PRO A 560 -5.99 -12.22 -9.33
C PRO A 560 -4.57 -11.91 -8.84
N VAL A 561 -3.62 -11.85 -9.76
CA VAL A 561 -2.19 -11.63 -9.46
C VAL A 561 -1.90 -10.18 -9.09
N ALA A 562 -2.77 -9.25 -9.50
CA ALA A 562 -2.52 -7.81 -9.34
C ALA A 562 -2.37 -7.37 -7.88
N THR A 563 -3.17 -7.94 -6.98
CA THR A 563 -3.07 -7.64 -5.54
C THR A 563 -3.29 -8.88 -4.66
N PRO A 564 -2.66 -8.96 -3.47
CA PRO A 564 -2.89 -10.08 -2.57
C PRO A 564 -4.36 -10.26 -2.14
N PRO A 565 -5.16 -9.21 -1.87
CA PRO A 565 -6.61 -9.32 -1.68
C PRO A 565 -7.32 -10.10 -2.80
N ASN A 566 -6.98 -9.81 -4.05
CA ASN A 566 -7.55 -10.47 -5.22
C ASN A 566 -7.18 -11.96 -5.25
N ALA A 567 -5.91 -12.29 -4.99
CA ALA A 567 -5.43 -13.67 -4.95
C ALA A 567 -6.08 -14.51 -3.83
N ILE A 568 -6.27 -13.91 -2.64
CA ILE A 568 -6.96 -14.57 -1.51
C ILE A 568 -8.39 -14.91 -1.91
N VAL A 569 -9.14 -13.93 -2.41
CA VAL A 569 -10.54 -14.14 -2.83
C VAL A 569 -10.65 -15.12 -3.98
N PHE A 570 -9.73 -15.09 -4.94
CA PHE A 570 -9.68 -16.05 -6.04
C PHE A 570 -9.47 -17.49 -5.56
N SER A 571 -8.68 -17.67 -4.49
CA SER A 571 -8.40 -18.99 -3.90
C SER A 571 -9.56 -19.55 -3.07
N PHE A 572 -10.33 -18.67 -2.41
CA PHE A 572 -11.47 -19.09 -1.57
C PHE A 572 -12.81 -19.15 -2.32
N GLY A 573 -13.02 -18.27 -3.32
CA GLY A 573 -14.34 -17.98 -3.87
C GLY A 573 -14.74 -18.74 -5.14
N ASP A 574 -13.99 -19.78 -5.54
CA ASP A 574 -14.21 -20.55 -6.78
C ASP A 574 -14.48 -19.65 -8.01
N LEU A 575 -13.70 -18.57 -8.14
CA LEU A 575 -13.86 -17.56 -9.18
C LEU A 575 -13.11 -17.96 -10.46
N LYS A 576 -13.67 -17.61 -11.61
CA LYS A 576 -12.94 -17.63 -12.88
C LYS A 576 -12.28 -16.28 -13.13
N VAL A 577 -11.12 -16.30 -13.80
CA VAL A 577 -10.40 -15.06 -14.17
C VAL A 577 -11.29 -14.14 -15.01
N SER A 578 -12.14 -14.70 -15.88
CA SER A 578 -13.10 -13.95 -16.69
C SER A 578 -14.14 -13.19 -15.86
N ASP A 579 -14.60 -13.78 -14.76
CA ASP A 579 -15.64 -13.20 -13.90
C ASP A 579 -15.07 -11.99 -13.17
N MET A 580 -13.84 -12.14 -12.67
CA MET A 580 -13.09 -11.08 -12.02
C MET A 580 -12.73 -9.95 -13.00
N ALA A 581 -12.18 -10.28 -14.17
CA ALA A 581 -11.78 -9.29 -15.18
C ALA A 581 -12.97 -8.45 -15.66
N ARG A 582 -14.14 -9.07 -15.90
CA ARG A 582 -15.35 -8.34 -16.32
C ARG A 582 -15.86 -7.42 -15.22
N ALA A 583 -15.85 -7.87 -13.96
CA ALA A 583 -16.25 -7.06 -12.82
C ALA A 583 -15.29 -5.88 -12.60
N GLY A 584 -13.99 -6.15 -12.66
CA GLY A 584 -12.92 -5.19 -12.42
C GLY A 584 -12.79 -4.13 -13.52
N PHE A 585 -12.96 -4.51 -14.79
CA PHE A 585 -12.78 -3.58 -15.91
C PHE A 585 -13.69 -2.34 -15.79
N LEU A 586 -14.98 -2.55 -15.54
CA LEU A 586 -15.89 -1.41 -15.37
C LEU A 586 -15.60 -0.65 -14.07
N LEU A 587 -15.18 -1.35 -13.02
CA LEU A 587 -14.84 -0.73 -11.75
C LEU A 587 -13.60 0.18 -11.88
N ASN A 588 -12.61 -0.18 -12.70
CA ASN A 588 -11.46 0.68 -13.02
C ASN A 588 -11.93 1.97 -13.72
N ILE A 589 -12.83 1.87 -14.71
CA ILE A 589 -13.39 3.04 -15.39
C ILE A 589 -14.16 3.94 -14.41
N ILE A 590 -15.02 3.35 -13.57
CA ILE A 590 -15.74 4.09 -12.52
C ILE A 590 -14.74 4.77 -11.57
N GLY A 591 -13.70 4.06 -11.14
CA GLY A 591 -12.65 4.60 -10.29
C GLY A 591 -11.93 5.79 -10.88
N VAL A 592 -11.52 5.71 -12.15
CA VAL A 592 -10.89 6.84 -12.86
C VAL A 592 -11.83 8.03 -12.96
N LEU A 593 -13.12 7.82 -13.23
CA LEU A 593 -14.11 8.91 -13.29
C LEU A 593 -14.33 9.56 -11.93
N VAL A 594 -14.37 8.78 -10.84
CA VAL A 594 -14.49 9.30 -9.47
C VAL A 594 -13.25 10.10 -9.08
N ILE A 595 -12.06 9.62 -9.43
CA ILE A 595 -10.80 10.34 -9.21
C ILE A 595 -10.81 11.65 -10.00
N ALA A 596 -11.20 11.62 -11.27
CA ALA A 596 -11.29 12.83 -12.09
C ALA A 596 -12.29 13.85 -11.49
N LEU A 597 -13.43 13.38 -11.00
CA LEU A 597 -14.40 14.21 -10.28
C LEU A 597 -13.78 14.82 -9.01
N ALA A 598 -13.08 14.03 -8.21
CA ALA A 598 -12.42 14.50 -6.98
C ALA A 598 -11.39 15.61 -7.27
N MET A 599 -10.55 15.40 -8.30
CA MET A 599 -9.53 16.36 -8.71
C MET A 599 -10.11 17.71 -9.14
N ASN A 600 -11.20 17.68 -9.91
CA ASN A 600 -11.85 18.88 -10.47
C ASN A 600 -12.90 19.51 -9.53
N SER A 601 -13.04 19.03 -8.29
CA SER A 601 -14.01 19.56 -7.33
C SER A 601 -13.34 19.91 -5.99
N TRP A 602 -13.47 19.07 -4.96
CA TRP A 602 -12.97 19.38 -3.62
C TRP A 602 -11.44 19.37 -3.53
N SER A 603 -10.74 18.60 -4.36
CA SER A 603 -9.28 18.60 -4.36
C SER A 603 -8.70 19.95 -4.78
N SER A 604 -9.33 20.65 -5.74
CA SER A 604 -8.86 21.97 -6.15
C SER A 604 -8.98 22.98 -5.01
N SER A 605 -10.05 22.91 -4.22
CA SER A 605 -10.22 23.77 -3.04
C SER A 605 -9.24 23.47 -1.90
N ILE A 606 -8.88 22.19 -1.69
CA ILE A 606 -7.96 21.78 -0.60
C ILE A 606 -6.51 22.16 -0.93
N PHE A 607 -6.07 21.93 -2.17
CA PHE A 607 -4.66 22.09 -2.56
C PHE A 607 -4.40 23.31 -3.46
N SER A 608 -5.42 24.13 -3.76
CA SER A 608 -5.32 25.29 -4.67
C SER A 608 -4.67 24.93 -6.02
N LEU A 609 -5.22 23.90 -6.67
CA LEU A 609 -4.60 23.29 -7.85
C LEU A 609 -4.65 24.15 -9.13
N ASP A 610 -5.41 25.25 -9.10
CA ASP A 610 -5.63 26.13 -10.25
C ASP A 610 -4.40 27.01 -10.59
N THR A 611 -3.48 27.17 -9.64
CA THR A 611 -2.27 28.00 -9.82
C THR A 611 -1.00 27.18 -9.71
N PHE A 612 0.01 27.49 -10.52
CA PHE A 612 1.33 26.90 -10.36
C PHE A 612 1.98 27.39 -9.07
N PRO A 613 2.37 26.49 -8.15
CA PRO A 613 2.83 26.90 -6.82
C PRO A 613 4.29 27.37 -6.83
N SER A 614 4.61 28.30 -5.93
CA SER A 614 5.95 28.88 -5.85
C SER A 614 7.03 27.90 -5.41
N TRP A 615 6.69 26.90 -4.61
CA TRP A 615 7.62 25.87 -4.15
C TRP A 615 7.97 24.83 -5.24
N ALA A 616 7.21 24.77 -6.34
CA ALA A 616 7.52 23.89 -7.47
C ALA A 616 8.47 24.55 -8.49
N HIS A 617 8.95 25.77 -8.19
CA HIS A 617 9.85 26.50 -9.07
C HIS A 617 11.23 25.83 -9.20
N SER A 618 11.74 25.83 -10.42
CA SER A 618 13.13 25.54 -10.74
C SER A 618 13.63 26.57 -11.76
N ASN A 619 14.94 26.65 -11.99
CA ASN A 619 15.52 27.58 -12.98
C ASN A 619 14.92 27.44 -14.40
N SER A 620 14.23 26.34 -14.69
CA SER A 620 13.55 26.07 -15.96
C SER A 620 12.08 26.57 -16.01
N THR A 621 11.46 26.89 -14.88
CA THR A 621 10.02 27.25 -14.79
C THR A 621 9.75 28.75 -14.63
N THR A 622 10.74 29.60 -14.90
CA THR A 622 10.61 31.07 -14.85
C THR A 622 9.54 31.60 -15.81
N HIS A 623 9.26 30.90 -16.90
CA HIS A 623 8.19 31.22 -17.85
C HIS A 623 6.79 30.95 -17.29
N CYS A 624 6.64 30.06 -16.31
CA CYS A 624 5.36 29.73 -15.69
C CYS A 624 4.79 30.87 -14.82
N LEU A 625 5.62 31.85 -14.44
CA LEU A 625 5.21 33.04 -13.67
C LEU A 625 4.50 34.12 -14.52
N HIS A 626 4.56 34.02 -15.84
CA HIS A 626 4.13 35.08 -16.77
C HIS A 626 2.77 34.86 -17.45
N SER A 627 1.89 34.04 -16.87
CA SER A 627 0.46 34.12 -17.23
C SER A 627 -0.22 35.21 -16.39
N PRO A 628 -0.50 36.40 -16.94
CA PRO A 628 -1.28 37.39 -16.21
C PRO A 628 -2.67 36.79 -15.96
N ALA A 629 -3.18 37.03 -14.76
CA ALA A 629 -4.59 36.87 -14.44
C ALA A 629 -5.44 37.46 -15.58
N ASN A 630 -6.16 36.61 -16.32
CA ASN A 630 -7.26 37.08 -17.13
C ASN A 630 -8.34 37.54 -16.16
N SER A 631 -8.32 38.85 -15.92
CA SER A 631 -9.36 39.62 -15.27
C SER A 631 -10.66 39.48 -16.06
N THR A 632 -11.47 38.51 -15.69
CA THR A 632 -12.93 38.59 -15.83
C THR A 632 -13.57 38.07 -14.55
N THR A 633 -13.34 38.80 -13.46
CA THR A 633 -14.34 38.95 -12.41
C THR A 633 -15.57 39.59 -13.04
N ALA A 634 -16.57 38.78 -13.40
CA ALA A 634 -17.95 39.21 -13.30
C ALA A 634 -18.47 38.65 -11.97
N ALA A 635 -18.66 39.54 -11.01
CA ALA A 635 -19.51 39.33 -9.85
C ALA A 635 -20.56 40.46 -9.85
N PRO A 636 -21.77 40.26 -9.33
CA PRO A 636 -22.43 39.03 -8.91
C PRO A 636 -23.34 38.40 -9.98
#